data_AF-A0A4Y2NFR3-F1
#
_entry.id   AF-A0A4Y2NFR3-F1
#
_cell.length_a   1.000
_cell.length_b   1.000
_cell.length_c   1.000
_cell.angle_alpha   90.00
_cell.angle_beta   90.00
_cell.angle_gamma   90.00
#
_symmetry.space_group_name_H-M   'P 1'
#
loop_
_entity.id
_entity.type
_entity.pdbx_description
1 polymer ?
#
loop_
_entity_poly.entity_id
_entity_poly.type
_entity_poly.pdbx_seq_one_letter_code
_entity_poly.pdbx_strand_id
1 'polypeptide(L)'
;MTVTTPELDPLSKLPHRTSVRKFDPYVCFNVQQAQYPADALWSRVSSLEPSGSEAAVASKISALGPEGSRSKPDSTGKKRPAVGLLLSSYFTLTDNREGVGETYDSEADLSSGVHQQPERPTVWLQRRQGAFDNLQHRAILKTLDASACPSNINRLFHSLLQNRKVTLLIPQGRATKEQKQGCPQGSCSGPALWNLVADEILIQVWPDNVHIQAFADDFVLVIKADTNKSLVEDTQNAITQFSSWCSENELAISTEKTNYILFSKKVRSPKITWNGYKINRVKYFKYLGIHVDDRLNWLEHINKQGEKAIKMQQNLKRIADGNWGISQIHRWTLYKTVIERMLAHGSSAWCLNPTFKMKRKLSSIQRPFLLHISGAYRTTPTAALQTILGIPPLHMQLQFEARFTSIYRIRIPLPLFITDTQPHDLEMKATGRSTHPSEHLKPNQISFEDGEAYIARKDIINIFTDGSKTEHGVGAAFCVLTNDIWAYQWSAKLNDNNTVFQAELTTLHEAVIYASHLPNHNTSKIHVDNRASIMASSNSKSTNETARKIFKILLSNPRIKVSWVKAHAGNIGNERADQLAKDATQRGQPYSHTKLLKPHIKGLLRKRMLEEWQTSWKNGDTGRKIYNIMPSVSLRPTNWIREDVIFFS
;
A
#
# COMPACT_ATOMS: atom_id res chain seq x y z
N MET A 1 -5.09 -62.30 -7.70
CA MET A 1 -6.40 -61.74 -8.07
C MET A 1 -6.35 -60.25 -7.82
N THR A 2 -6.31 -59.52 -8.92
CA THR A 2 -6.30 -58.08 -9.11
C THR A 2 -7.60 -57.44 -8.63
N VAL A 3 -7.50 -56.34 -7.87
CA VAL A 3 -8.51 -55.27 -7.88
C VAL A 3 -7.79 -53.93 -7.91
N THR A 4 -8.16 -53.16 -8.90
CA THR A 4 -7.55 -51.95 -9.47
C THR A 4 -7.81 -50.68 -8.64
N THR A 5 -6.78 -49.83 -8.61
CA THR A 5 -6.80 -48.41 -8.24
C THR A 5 -7.62 -47.57 -9.22
N PRO A 6 -8.41 -46.56 -8.79
CA PRO A 6 -8.85 -45.48 -9.67
C PRO A 6 -7.85 -44.31 -9.63
N GLU A 7 -7.37 -43.93 -10.82
CA GLU A 7 -6.60 -42.71 -11.09
C GLU A 7 -7.42 -41.46 -10.72
N LEU A 8 -6.80 -40.56 -9.96
CA LEU A 8 -7.32 -39.22 -9.67
C LEU A 8 -6.76 -38.22 -10.68
N ASP A 9 -7.66 -37.75 -11.53
CA ASP A 9 -7.50 -36.73 -12.56
C ASP A 9 -7.11 -35.36 -11.93
N PRO A 10 -6.03 -34.67 -12.36
CA PRO A 10 -5.56 -33.44 -11.75
C PRO A 10 -6.10 -32.20 -12.47
N LEU A 11 -7.42 -31.98 -12.48
CA LEU A 11 -8.03 -30.75 -12.99
C LEU A 11 -9.27 -30.37 -12.15
N SER A 12 -9.06 -29.72 -11.00
CA SER A 12 -10.17 -28.97 -10.39
C SER A 12 -9.71 -27.78 -9.54
N LYS A 13 -10.24 -26.61 -9.93
CA LYS A 13 -10.73 -25.53 -9.06
C LYS A 13 -9.69 -24.74 -8.27
N LEU A 14 -9.11 -23.72 -8.91
CA LEU A 14 -8.80 -22.47 -8.24
C LEU A 14 -10.12 -21.85 -7.73
N PRO A 15 -10.28 -21.54 -6.44
CA PRO A 15 -11.44 -20.80 -5.97
C PRO A 15 -11.37 -19.37 -6.50
N HIS A 16 -12.35 -18.98 -7.32
CA HIS A 16 -12.62 -17.59 -7.67
C HIS A 16 -12.87 -16.80 -6.38
N ARG A 17 -11.91 -15.97 -5.98
CA ARG A 17 -12.09 -15.03 -4.87
C ARG A 17 -12.89 -13.83 -5.36
N THR A 18 -14.17 -13.82 -5.04
CA THR A 18 -14.92 -12.59 -4.80
C THR A 18 -14.33 -11.93 -3.55
N SER A 19 -13.35 -11.03 -3.71
CA SER A 19 -13.02 -10.06 -2.66
C SER A 19 -13.89 -8.82 -2.82
N VAL A 20 -15.21 -9.01 -2.79
CA VAL A 20 -16.12 -7.91 -2.47
C VAL A 20 -16.01 -7.76 -0.96
N ARG A 21 -15.24 -6.77 -0.48
CA ARG A 21 -15.44 -6.32 0.90
C ARG A 21 -16.87 -5.84 0.96
N LYS A 22 -17.74 -6.54 1.71
CA LYS A 22 -19.01 -5.96 2.17
C LYS A 22 -18.71 -4.58 2.71
N PHE A 23 -19.40 -3.57 2.18
CA PHE A 23 -19.34 -2.20 2.67
C PHE A 23 -19.66 -2.23 4.16
N ASP A 24 -18.67 -1.93 5.01
CA ASP A 24 -18.88 -1.75 6.43
C ASP A 24 -19.16 -0.26 6.65
N PRO A 25 -20.43 0.15 6.91
CA PRO A 25 -20.79 1.55 7.07
C PRO A 25 -19.97 2.21 8.19
N TYR A 26 -19.43 1.49 9.17
CA TYR A 26 -18.62 2.07 10.24
C TYR A 26 -17.21 2.52 9.80
N VAL A 27 -16.72 2.06 8.64
CA VAL A 27 -15.37 2.39 8.14
C VAL A 27 -15.31 3.77 7.48
N CYS A 28 -16.42 4.26 6.92
CA CYS A 28 -16.45 5.57 6.23
C CYS A 28 -16.62 6.79 7.16
N PHE A 29 -17.16 6.65 8.37
CA PHE A 29 -17.55 7.81 9.19
C PHE A 29 -16.45 8.37 10.12
N ASN A 30 -15.18 8.16 9.78
CA ASN A 30 -14.03 8.78 10.47
C ASN A 30 -13.09 9.53 9.51
N VAL A 31 -13.63 10.16 8.46
CA VAL A 31 -12.94 11.28 7.78
C VAL A 31 -13.25 12.58 8.55
N GLN A 32 -12.83 12.64 9.80
CA GLN A 32 -12.66 13.91 10.53
C GLN A 32 -11.20 13.98 10.98
N GLN A 33 -10.57 15.11 10.64
CA GLN A 33 -9.16 15.50 10.84
C GLN A 33 -8.17 15.06 9.75
N ALA A 34 -8.09 15.84 8.67
CA ALA A 34 -6.83 16.46 8.23
C ALA A 34 -7.04 17.37 6.99
N GLN A 35 -7.80 18.46 7.13
CA GLN A 35 -7.48 19.66 6.35
C GLN A 35 -6.54 20.49 7.22
N TYR A 36 -5.24 20.29 7.04
CA TYR A 36 -4.24 21.16 7.64
C TYR A 36 -3.84 22.21 6.59
N PRO A 37 -3.81 23.51 6.93
CA PRO A 37 -3.22 24.53 6.06
C PRO A 37 -1.74 24.17 5.79
N ALA A 38 -1.23 24.62 4.65
CA ALA A 38 0.11 24.30 4.12
C ALA A 38 1.27 24.49 5.12
N ASP A 39 1.06 25.29 6.17
CA ASP A 39 2.07 25.57 7.20
C ASP A 39 2.16 24.46 8.29
N ALA A 40 1.10 23.69 8.52
CA ALA A 40 1.11 22.57 9.47
C ALA A 40 1.68 21.26 8.87
N LEU A 41 1.81 21.20 7.53
CA LEU A 41 2.43 20.09 6.78
C LEU A 41 3.93 19.93 7.04
N TRP A 42 4.62 21.02 7.41
CA TRP A 42 6.04 20.98 7.79
C TRP A 42 6.29 20.29 9.14
N SER A 43 5.33 20.32 10.07
CA SER A 43 5.49 19.66 11.39
C SER A 43 5.40 18.14 11.32
N ARG A 44 4.65 17.58 10.35
CA ARG A 44 4.35 16.13 10.25
C ARG A 44 5.39 15.34 9.47
N VAL A 45 6.17 16.01 8.61
CA VAL A 45 7.41 15.46 8.01
C VAL A 45 8.46 15.19 9.10
N SER A 46 8.38 15.93 10.22
CA SER A 46 9.27 15.77 11.37
C SER A 46 8.88 14.62 12.32
N SER A 47 7.69 14.02 12.16
CA SER A 47 7.13 13.00 13.08
C SER A 47 6.99 11.60 12.49
N LEU A 48 7.41 11.38 11.24
CA LEU A 48 7.70 10.04 10.74
C LEU A 48 9.10 9.69 11.26
N GLU A 49 9.35 8.45 11.70
CA GLU A 49 10.71 7.98 11.96
C GLU A 49 11.37 7.54 10.63
N PRO A 50 12.25 8.34 10.02
CA PRO A 50 13.21 7.85 9.07
C PRO A 50 14.48 7.40 9.79
N SER A 51 15.13 6.38 9.25
CA SER A 51 16.53 6.06 9.57
C SER A 51 17.40 7.32 9.42
N GLY A 52 18.26 7.56 10.41
CA GLY A 52 18.84 8.85 10.83
C GLY A 52 19.70 9.68 9.87
N SER A 53 19.44 9.69 8.57
CA SER A 53 20.00 10.66 7.61
C SER A 53 18.95 11.47 6.86
N GLU A 54 17.71 11.00 6.75
CA GLU A 54 16.65 11.66 5.96
C GLU A 54 15.94 12.80 6.74
N ALA A 55 15.89 12.74 8.09
CA ALA A 55 15.29 13.78 8.93
C ALA A 55 16.08 15.10 8.93
N ALA A 56 17.41 15.03 8.91
CA ALA A 56 18.28 16.21 8.88
C ALA A 56 18.12 17.00 7.55
N VAL A 57 17.70 16.32 6.48
CA VAL A 57 17.53 16.91 5.14
C VAL A 57 16.18 17.60 5.01
N ALA A 58 15.11 17.02 5.56
CA ALA A 58 13.79 17.67 5.60
C ALA A 58 13.80 18.98 6.42
N SER A 59 14.51 18.98 7.56
CA SER A 59 14.71 20.18 8.38
C SER A 59 15.52 21.26 7.65
N LYS A 60 16.58 20.90 6.90
CA LYS A 60 17.37 21.85 6.10
C LYS A 60 16.63 22.40 4.87
N ILE A 61 15.69 21.65 4.29
CA ILE A 61 14.88 22.10 3.15
C ILE A 61 13.69 22.96 3.60
N SER A 62 13.14 22.72 4.80
CA SER A 62 12.14 23.59 5.45
C SER A 62 12.67 25.00 5.73
N ALA A 63 13.96 25.12 6.04
CA ALA A 63 14.63 26.41 6.23
C ALA A 63 14.74 27.27 4.96
N LEU A 64 14.37 26.74 3.78
CA LEU A 64 14.34 27.47 2.49
C LEU A 64 12.94 28.02 2.15
N GLY A 65 12.10 28.27 3.16
CA GLY A 65 10.77 28.87 3.04
C GLY A 65 10.72 30.23 2.33
N PRO A 66 9.52 30.73 1.97
CA PRO A 66 9.33 31.80 0.98
C PRO A 66 9.74 33.21 1.43
N GLU A 67 10.11 33.39 2.68
CA GLU A 67 10.49 34.69 3.26
C GLU A 67 11.99 34.97 3.08
N GLY A 68 12.37 35.25 1.84
CA GLY A 68 13.72 35.68 1.47
C GLY A 68 13.75 36.38 0.12
N SER A 69 12.66 37.02 -0.29
CA SER A 69 12.50 37.64 -1.60
C SER A 69 12.83 39.14 -1.57
N ARG A 70 14.04 39.50 -1.14
CA ARG A 70 14.70 40.74 -1.60
C ARG A 70 16.16 40.43 -1.91
N SER A 71 16.42 39.91 -3.11
CA SER A 71 17.78 39.87 -3.63
C SER A 71 18.14 41.23 -4.23
N LYS A 72 19.23 41.84 -3.74
CA LYS A 72 19.93 42.92 -4.47
C LYS A 72 20.46 42.35 -5.79
N PRO A 73 20.48 43.14 -6.88
CA PRO A 73 21.04 42.69 -8.14
C PRO A 73 22.56 42.51 -8.02
N ASP A 74 23.07 41.42 -8.59
CA ASP A 74 24.49 41.26 -8.87
C ASP A 74 24.82 41.98 -10.20
N SER A 75 26.09 42.35 -10.36
CA SER A 75 26.71 43.21 -11.39
C SER A 75 26.50 42.82 -12.87
N THR A 76 25.66 41.83 -13.17
CA THR A 76 25.40 41.32 -14.53
C THR A 76 23.92 41.32 -14.93
N GLY A 77 23.02 41.92 -14.14
CA GLY A 77 21.67 42.31 -14.61
C GLY A 77 20.68 41.18 -14.96
N LYS A 78 20.95 39.91 -14.60
CA LYS A 78 20.01 38.80 -14.86
C LYS A 78 19.10 38.51 -13.65
N LYS A 79 17.79 38.70 -13.80
CA LYS A 79 16.76 38.26 -12.84
C LYS A 79 16.75 36.73 -12.73
N ARG A 80 16.86 36.18 -11.52
CA ARG A 80 16.72 34.73 -11.23
C ARG A 80 15.23 34.32 -11.28
N PRO A 81 14.87 33.17 -11.87
CA PRO A 81 13.50 32.65 -11.81
C PRO A 81 13.16 32.14 -10.40
N ALA A 82 11.87 32.23 -10.03
CA ALA A 82 11.35 31.86 -8.71
C ALA A 82 11.59 30.37 -8.38
N VAL A 83 12.60 30.10 -7.55
CA VAL A 83 13.05 28.75 -7.14
C VAL A 83 11.98 27.98 -6.36
N GLY A 84 11.11 28.68 -5.60
CA GLY A 84 10.07 28.07 -4.75
C GLY A 84 8.94 27.36 -5.51
N LEU A 85 8.49 27.89 -6.66
CA LEU A 85 7.41 27.30 -7.47
C LEU A 85 7.86 26.01 -8.17
N LEU A 86 9.14 25.90 -8.55
CA LEU A 86 9.69 24.73 -9.23
C LEU A 86 9.92 23.55 -8.28
N LEU A 87 10.37 23.81 -7.04
CA LEU A 87 10.50 22.77 -6.01
C LEU A 87 9.14 22.25 -5.54
N SER A 88 8.11 23.11 -5.44
CA SER A 88 6.74 22.67 -5.14
C SER A 88 6.24 21.61 -6.13
N SER A 89 6.44 21.80 -7.44
CA SER A 89 6.06 20.83 -8.47
C SER A 89 6.78 19.46 -8.37
N TYR A 90 7.90 19.41 -7.66
CA TYR A 90 8.68 18.20 -7.40
C TYR A 90 8.14 17.38 -6.22
N PHE A 91 7.53 18.03 -5.22
CA PHE A 91 7.02 17.41 -4.00
C PHE A 91 5.50 17.20 -3.97
N THR A 92 4.72 17.89 -4.82
CA THR A 92 3.25 17.73 -4.88
C THR A 92 2.76 16.36 -5.33
N LEU A 93 3.64 15.49 -5.87
CA LEU A 93 3.26 14.16 -6.37
C LEU A 93 3.24 13.06 -5.28
N THR A 94 3.73 13.32 -4.07
CA THR A 94 3.92 12.26 -3.05
C THR A 94 2.82 12.13 -2.01
N ASP A 95 1.78 12.99 -2.05
CA ASP A 95 0.85 13.13 -0.91
C ASP A 95 -0.60 12.68 -1.18
N ASN A 96 -0.77 11.61 -1.95
CA ASN A 96 -2.04 10.85 -1.99
C ASN A 96 -1.90 9.56 -1.16
N ARG A 97 -1.44 9.65 0.10
CA ARG A 97 -1.24 8.48 0.97
C ARG A 97 -2.51 8.00 1.71
N GLU A 98 -3.59 8.77 1.69
CA GLU A 98 -4.82 8.43 2.43
C GLU A 98 -5.87 7.65 1.60
N GLY A 99 -5.75 7.60 0.26
CA GLY A 99 -6.57 6.76 -0.64
C GLY A 99 -5.87 5.49 -1.12
N VAL A 100 -4.75 5.13 -0.48
CA VAL A 100 -3.83 4.06 -0.87
C VAL A 100 -4.58 2.73 -0.98
N GLY A 101 -5.40 2.34 0.00
CA GLY A 101 -6.10 1.03 -0.03
C GLY A 101 -6.92 0.77 -1.30
N GLU A 102 -7.66 1.77 -1.78
CA GLU A 102 -8.62 1.63 -2.89
C GLU A 102 -7.95 1.67 -4.27
N THR A 103 -6.79 2.31 -4.42
CA THR A 103 -6.04 2.32 -5.70
C THR A 103 -5.32 0.99 -5.98
N TYR A 104 -5.01 0.21 -4.93
CA TYR A 104 -4.21 -1.01 -5.05
C TYR A 104 -5.01 -2.28 -5.28
N ASP A 105 -6.27 -2.34 -4.84
CA ASP A 105 -7.18 -3.44 -5.23
C ASP A 105 -7.41 -3.40 -6.76
N SER A 106 -7.41 -2.22 -7.37
CA SER A 106 -7.44 -2.08 -8.82
C SER A 106 -6.12 -2.47 -9.54
N GLU A 107 -4.96 -2.26 -8.90
CA GLU A 107 -3.67 -2.78 -9.39
C GLU A 107 -3.59 -4.31 -9.30
N ALA A 108 -4.25 -4.93 -8.30
CA ALA A 108 -4.37 -6.38 -8.18
C ALA A 108 -5.07 -6.98 -9.40
N ASP A 109 -6.12 -6.35 -9.91
CA ASP A 109 -6.91 -6.85 -11.02
C ASP A 109 -6.29 -6.56 -12.40
N LEU A 110 -5.60 -5.42 -12.53
CA LEU A 110 -4.68 -5.19 -13.66
C LEU A 110 -3.55 -6.23 -13.68
N SER A 111 -3.05 -6.64 -12.52
CA SER A 111 -2.04 -7.70 -12.45
C SER A 111 -2.66 -9.06 -12.80
N SER A 112 -3.72 -9.49 -12.12
CA SER A 112 -4.36 -10.80 -12.32
C SER A 112 -4.95 -11.00 -13.73
N GLY A 113 -5.39 -9.92 -14.40
CA GLY A 113 -6.00 -9.97 -15.73
C GLY A 113 -5.07 -9.72 -16.92
N VAL A 114 -3.86 -9.16 -16.72
CA VAL A 114 -3.07 -8.56 -17.82
C VAL A 114 -1.64 -9.10 -17.91
N HIS A 115 -1.30 -10.15 -17.16
CA HIS A 115 0.06 -10.71 -17.19
C HIS A 115 0.46 -11.37 -18.51
N GLN A 116 -0.49 -11.73 -19.38
CA GLN A 116 -0.24 -12.33 -20.69
C GLN A 116 -1.34 -11.91 -21.68
N GLN A 117 -1.07 -12.03 -22.99
CA GLN A 117 -2.14 -11.86 -23.97
C GLN A 117 -3.24 -12.88 -23.68
N PRO A 118 -4.51 -12.44 -23.52
CA PRO A 118 -5.58 -13.37 -23.25
C PRO A 118 -5.72 -14.34 -24.41
N GLU A 119 -5.84 -15.63 -24.09
CA GLU A 119 -6.04 -16.70 -25.09
C GLU A 119 -7.33 -16.48 -25.89
N ARG A 120 -8.31 -15.82 -25.28
CA ARG A 120 -9.60 -15.48 -25.85
C ARG A 120 -9.68 -13.99 -26.16
N PRO A 121 -10.31 -13.60 -27.29
CA PRO A 121 -10.69 -12.21 -27.56
C PRO A 121 -11.31 -11.55 -26.33
N THR A 122 -10.70 -10.45 -25.90
CA THR A 122 -11.16 -9.70 -24.72
C THR A 122 -11.40 -8.23 -25.08
N VAL A 123 -12.57 -7.71 -24.74
CA VAL A 123 -12.91 -6.29 -24.86
C VAL A 123 -12.81 -5.65 -23.49
N TRP A 124 -12.09 -4.53 -23.40
CA TRP A 124 -12.19 -3.65 -22.25
C TRP A 124 -12.90 -2.38 -22.67
N LEU A 125 -13.95 -2.03 -21.94
CA LEU A 125 -14.70 -0.82 -22.18
C LEU A 125 -14.53 0.12 -20.98
N GLN A 126 -14.00 1.32 -21.22
CA GLN A 126 -13.82 2.34 -20.18
C GLN A 126 -14.83 3.47 -20.35
N ARG A 127 -15.56 3.81 -19.28
CA ARG A 127 -16.37 5.03 -19.18
C ARG A 127 -15.69 6.03 -18.25
N ARG A 128 -15.71 7.31 -18.63
CA ARG A 128 -15.35 8.44 -17.76
C ARG A 128 -16.46 9.48 -17.76
N GLN A 129 -17.01 9.83 -16.61
CA GLN A 129 -18.06 10.85 -16.50
C GLN A 129 -17.96 11.58 -15.16
N GLY A 130 -18.11 12.91 -15.15
CA GLY A 130 -18.24 13.68 -13.90
C GLY A 130 -19.46 13.24 -13.10
N ALA A 131 -19.27 12.27 -12.21
CA ALA A 131 -20.34 11.55 -11.55
C ALA A 131 -20.82 12.25 -10.27
N PHE A 132 -19.90 12.89 -9.55
CA PHE A 132 -20.17 13.54 -8.27
C PHE A 132 -21.20 14.67 -8.36
N ASP A 133 -21.21 15.43 -9.45
CA ASP A 133 -22.12 16.56 -9.66
C ASP A 133 -23.51 16.11 -10.11
N ASN A 134 -23.61 14.92 -10.69
CA ASN A 134 -24.85 14.37 -11.27
C ASN A 134 -25.51 13.31 -10.38
N LEU A 135 -24.91 12.97 -9.25
CA LEU A 135 -25.45 11.99 -8.33
C LEU A 135 -26.74 12.51 -7.67
N GLN A 136 -27.87 11.85 -7.93
CA GLN A 136 -29.15 12.27 -7.38
C GLN A 136 -29.24 11.99 -5.88
N HIS A 137 -29.78 12.95 -5.10
CA HIS A 137 -30.00 12.72 -3.67
C HIS A 137 -30.97 11.57 -3.42
N ARG A 138 -31.97 11.38 -4.31
CA ARG A 138 -32.91 10.25 -4.23
C ARG A 138 -32.22 8.89 -4.31
N ALA A 139 -31.18 8.76 -5.14
CA ALA A 139 -30.41 7.52 -5.28
C ALA A 139 -29.65 7.22 -3.99
N ILE A 140 -28.96 8.23 -3.45
CA ILE A 140 -28.23 8.13 -2.19
C ILE A 140 -29.14 7.67 -1.04
N LEU A 141 -30.30 8.34 -0.87
CA LEU A 141 -31.24 8.03 0.20
C LEU A 141 -31.83 6.62 0.04
N LYS A 142 -32.20 6.22 -1.18
CA LYS A 142 -32.67 4.86 -1.49
C LYS A 142 -31.64 3.81 -1.08
N THR A 143 -30.37 4.00 -1.46
CA THR A 143 -29.30 3.04 -1.12
C THR A 143 -29.02 3.02 0.38
N LEU A 144 -29.06 4.19 1.05
CA LEU A 144 -28.90 4.27 2.51
C LEU A 144 -30.01 3.52 3.25
N ASP A 145 -31.26 3.69 2.83
CA ASP A 145 -32.42 3.03 3.43
C ASP A 145 -32.42 1.51 3.19
N ALA A 146 -31.89 1.07 2.04
CA ALA A 146 -31.72 -0.35 1.72
C ALA A 146 -30.50 -0.99 2.42
N SER A 147 -29.57 -0.19 2.92
CA SER A 147 -28.34 -0.67 3.56
C SER A 147 -28.53 -0.96 5.06
N ALA A 148 -27.64 -1.76 5.64
CA ALA A 148 -27.57 -1.98 7.10
C ALA A 148 -26.98 -0.76 7.85
N CYS A 149 -27.32 0.46 7.44
CA CYS A 149 -26.82 1.70 8.03
C CYS A 149 -27.49 1.98 9.37
N PRO A 150 -26.73 2.30 10.44
CA PRO A 150 -27.30 2.67 11.73
C PRO A 150 -28.27 3.85 11.64
N SER A 151 -29.39 3.78 12.36
CA SER A 151 -30.48 4.75 12.26
C SER A 151 -30.09 6.19 12.58
N ASN A 152 -29.07 6.40 13.42
CA ASN A 152 -28.52 7.73 13.72
C ASN A 152 -27.77 8.31 12.51
N ILE A 153 -26.99 7.50 11.80
CA ILE A 153 -26.26 7.92 10.60
C ILE A 153 -27.22 8.13 9.44
N ASN A 154 -28.17 7.21 9.25
CA ASN A 154 -29.15 7.34 8.17
C ASN A 154 -29.94 8.66 8.32
N ARG A 155 -30.47 8.95 9.52
CA ARG A 155 -31.16 10.23 9.81
C ARG A 155 -30.29 11.46 9.56
N LEU A 156 -28.99 11.40 9.85
CA LEU A 156 -28.06 12.50 9.59
C LEU A 156 -27.99 12.82 8.09
N PHE A 157 -27.88 11.80 7.22
CA PHE A 157 -27.81 12.01 5.77
C PHE A 157 -29.14 12.44 5.16
N HIS A 158 -30.27 11.90 5.65
CA HIS A 158 -31.59 12.44 5.29
C HIS A 158 -31.67 13.93 5.59
N SER A 159 -31.31 14.34 6.81
CA SER A 159 -31.31 15.76 7.19
C SER A 159 -30.30 16.61 6.40
N LEU A 160 -29.14 16.05 6.04
CA LEU A 160 -28.10 16.77 5.31
C LEU A 160 -28.47 17.05 3.85
N LEU A 161 -29.16 16.10 3.20
CA LEU A 161 -29.50 16.17 1.79
C LEU A 161 -30.86 16.83 1.54
N GLN A 162 -31.73 16.88 2.54
CA GLN A 162 -33.06 17.48 2.41
C GLN A 162 -33.00 19.02 2.39
N ASN A 163 -33.91 19.64 1.62
CA ASN A 163 -34.12 21.10 1.57
C ASN A 163 -32.88 21.95 1.24
N ARG A 164 -31.88 21.37 0.57
CA ARG A 164 -30.67 22.09 0.15
C ARG A 164 -30.99 23.12 -0.93
N LYS A 165 -30.45 24.32 -0.78
CA LYS A 165 -30.56 25.41 -1.74
C LYS A 165 -29.19 26.00 -2.01
N VAL A 166 -28.89 26.25 -3.28
CA VAL A 166 -27.72 27.00 -3.71
C VAL A 166 -28.16 28.43 -3.99
N THR A 167 -27.49 29.38 -3.36
CA THR A 167 -27.77 30.80 -3.50
C THR A 167 -26.56 31.51 -4.09
N LEU A 168 -26.77 32.24 -5.17
CA LEU A 168 -25.77 33.06 -5.83
C LEU A 168 -26.17 34.53 -5.73
N LEU A 169 -25.21 35.38 -5.37
CA LEU A 169 -25.39 36.83 -5.43
C LEU A 169 -24.99 37.29 -6.84
N ILE A 170 -25.97 37.74 -7.60
CA ILE A 170 -25.78 38.34 -8.92
C ILE A 170 -26.03 39.86 -8.82
N PRO A 171 -25.57 40.68 -9.78
CA PRO A 171 -25.79 42.13 -9.75
C PRO A 171 -27.28 42.53 -9.63
N GLN A 172 -28.19 41.67 -10.12
CA GLN A 172 -29.65 41.85 -10.06
C GLN A 172 -30.28 41.38 -8.73
N GLY A 173 -29.48 40.88 -7.79
CA GLY A 173 -29.95 40.41 -6.48
C GLY A 173 -29.61 38.95 -6.19
N ARG A 174 -30.39 38.32 -5.33
CA ARG A 174 -30.15 36.95 -4.84
C ARG A 174 -30.90 35.93 -5.70
N ALA A 175 -30.19 35.11 -6.47
CA ALA A 175 -30.75 33.96 -7.16
C ALA A 175 -30.63 32.72 -6.27
N THR A 176 -31.73 32.00 -6.04
CA THR A 176 -31.75 30.77 -5.24
C THR A 176 -32.35 29.63 -6.03
N LYS A 177 -31.69 28.46 -6.03
CA LYS A 177 -32.17 27.25 -6.70
C LYS A 177 -32.09 26.07 -5.73
N GLU A 178 -33.11 25.22 -5.74
CA GLU A 178 -33.07 23.95 -5.01
C GLU A 178 -31.99 23.04 -5.57
N GLN A 179 -31.25 22.39 -4.69
CA GLN A 179 -30.22 21.42 -5.04
C GLN A 179 -30.72 20.01 -4.73
N LYS A 180 -31.09 19.27 -5.78
CA LYS A 180 -31.59 17.88 -5.69
C LYS A 180 -30.56 16.83 -6.11
N GLN A 181 -29.42 17.29 -6.62
CA GLN A 181 -28.33 16.45 -7.11
C GLN A 181 -26.98 17.04 -6.74
N GLY A 182 -25.97 16.18 -6.79
CA GLY A 182 -24.58 16.52 -6.56
C GLY A 182 -24.16 16.36 -5.10
N CYS A 183 -22.94 15.87 -4.92
CA CYS A 183 -22.23 15.99 -3.65
C CYS A 183 -21.58 17.39 -3.57
N PRO A 184 -21.56 18.07 -2.41
CA PRO A 184 -20.80 19.30 -2.29
C PRO A 184 -19.33 19.05 -2.67
N GLN A 185 -18.82 19.79 -3.65
CA GLN A 185 -17.43 19.66 -4.10
C GLN A 185 -16.49 19.97 -2.92
N GLY A 186 -15.53 19.08 -2.65
CA GLY A 186 -14.65 19.17 -1.50
C GLY A 186 -15.22 18.61 -0.19
N SER A 187 -16.45 18.07 -0.20
CA SER A 187 -16.97 17.33 0.96
C SER A 187 -16.19 16.02 1.15
N CYS A 188 -15.85 15.71 2.41
CA CYS A 188 -15.19 14.46 2.75
C CYS A 188 -16.06 13.22 2.51
N SER A 189 -17.39 13.39 2.53
CA SER A 189 -18.35 12.29 2.34
C SER A 189 -18.74 12.04 0.88
N GLY A 190 -18.44 12.95 -0.05
CA GLY A 190 -18.83 12.81 -1.46
C GLY A 190 -18.39 11.48 -2.11
N PRO A 191 -17.11 11.08 -2.00
CA PRO A 191 -16.62 9.77 -2.45
C PRO A 191 -17.39 8.59 -1.86
N ALA A 192 -17.70 8.61 -0.56
CA ALA A 192 -18.42 7.53 0.10
C ALA A 192 -19.87 7.43 -0.41
N LEU A 193 -20.55 8.57 -0.61
CA LEU A 193 -21.92 8.59 -1.14
C LEU A 193 -21.98 8.12 -2.60
N TRP A 194 -20.98 8.47 -3.40
CA TRP A 194 -20.85 7.94 -4.76
C TRP A 194 -20.61 6.43 -4.75
N ASN A 195 -19.66 5.95 -3.93
CA ASN A 195 -19.34 4.53 -3.84
C ASN A 195 -20.56 3.71 -3.40
N LEU A 196 -21.39 4.22 -2.48
CA LEU A 196 -22.65 3.55 -2.10
C LEU A 196 -23.55 3.28 -3.32
N VAL A 197 -23.79 4.29 -4.16
CA VAL A 197 -24.66 4.13 -5.33
C VAL A 197 -23.97 3.33 -6.45
N ALA A 198 -22.66 3.49 -6.62
CA ALA A 198 -21.88 2.71 -7.58
C ALA A 198 -21.78 1.21 -7.20
N ASP A 199 -21.84 0.88 -5.91
CA ASP A 199 -21.81 -0.52 -5.44
C ASP A 199 -23.02 -1.32 -5.94
N GLU A 200 -24.16 -0.64 -6.18
CA GLU A 200 -25.37 -1.28 -6.73
C GLU A 200 -25.09 -2.03 -8.03
N ILE A 201 -24.32 -1.45 -8.96
CA ILE A 201 -24.00 -2.09 -10.25
C ILE A 201 -22.88 -3.13 -10.14
N LEU A 202 -22.02 -3.02 -9.12
CA LEU A 202 -20.93 -3.97 -8.87
C LEU A 202 -21.45 -5.28 -8.24
N ILE A 203 -22.54 -5.22 -7.47
CA ILE A 203 -23.14 -6.39 -6.80
C ILE A 203 -24.16 -7.12 -7.70
N GLN A 204 -24.58 -6.51 -8.82
CA GLN A 204 -25.46 -7.20 -9.77
C GLN A 204 -24.84 -8.50 -10.28
N VAL A 205 -25.70 -9.43 -10.71
CA VAL A 205 -25.26 -10.67 -11.34
C VAL A 205 -24.75 -10.34 -12.75
N TRP A 206 -23.49 -10.65 -12.99
CA TRP A 206 -22.84 -10.58 -14.30
C TRP A 206 -22.58 -12.00 -14.81
N PRO A 207 -22.65 -12.23 -16.14
CA PRO A 207 -22.22 -13.51 -16.71
C PRO A 207 -20.76 -13.83 -16.37
N ASP A 208 -20.40 -15.11 -16.24
CA ASP A 208 -19.05 -15.55 -15.84
C ASP A 208 -17.91 -15.00 -16.72
N ASN A 209 -18.23 -14.66 -17.97
CA ASN A 209 -17.29 -14.11 -18.93
C ASN A 209 -17.23 -12.57 -18.97
N VAL A 210 -18.03 -11.91 -18.14
CA VAL A 210 -18.08 -10.45 -17.97
C VAL A 210 -17.63 -10.09 -16.56
N HIS A 211 -16.62 -9.24 -16.48
CA HIS A 211 -16.14 -8.70 -15.21
C HIS A 211 -16.26 -7.18 -15.21
N ILE A 212 -16.90 -6.63 -14.18
CA ILE A 212 -16.98 -5.19 -13.97
C ILE A 212 -16.03 -4.75 -12.87
N GLN A 213 -15.41 -3.60 -13.07
CA GLN A 213 -14.61 -2.91 -12.07
C GLN A 213 -14.92 -1.42 -12.10
N ALA A 214 -14.84 -0.76 -10.94
CA ALA A 214 -14.94 0.68 -10.83
C ALA A 214 -13.83 1.23 -9.94
N PHE A 215 -13.38 2.45 -10.26
CA PHE A 215 -12.58 3.28 -9.36
C PHE A 215 -13.10 4.71 -9.43
N ALA A 216 -13.70 5.19 -8.35
CA ALA A 216 -14.49 6.41 -8.36
C ALA A 216 -15.48 6.39 -9.54
N ASP A 217 -15.42 7.37 -10.44
CA ASP A 217 -16.31 7.52 -11.60
C ASP A 217 -15.88 6.74 -12.85
N ASP A 218 -14.70 6.12 -12.83
CA ASP A 218 -14.17 5.32 -13.94
C ASP A 218 -14.64 3.86 -13.81
N PHE A 219 -15.44 3.39 -14.77
CA PHE A 219 -15.85 1.99 -14.87
C PHE A 219 -15.12 1.28 -16.00
N VAL A 220 -14.77 0.00 -15.78
CA VAL A 220 -14.19 -0.91 -16.76
C VAL A 220 -15.00 -2.20 -16.83
N LEU A 221 -15.46 -2.56 -18.02
CA LEU A 221 -16.04 -3.86 -18.31
C LEU A 221 -15.02 -4.70 -19.09
N VAL A 222 -14.66 -5.87 -18.57
CA VAL A 222 -13.77 -6.86 -19.20
C VAL A 222 -14.61 -8.04 -19.65
N ILE A 223 -14.77 -8.21 -20.96
CA ILE A 223 -15.62 -9.24 -21.56
C ILE A 223 -14.74 -10.20 -22.37
N LYS A 224 -14.82 -11.49 -22.07
CA LYS A 224 -14.08 -12.56 -22.74
C LYS A 224 -15.02 -13.41 -23.58
N ALA A 225 -14.65 -13.76 -24.80
CA ALA A 225 -15.45 -14.67 -25.61
C ALA A 225 -14.61 -15.43 -26.64
N ASP A 226 -15.07 -16.61 -27.06
CA ASP A 226 -14.32 -17.48 -27.98
C ASP A 226 -14.43 -16.99 -29.45
N THR A 227 -15.58 -16.43 -29.81
CA THR A 227 -15.87 -15.95 -31.16
C THR A 227 -16.09 -14.44 -31.18
N ASN A 228 -15.92 -13.81 -32.36
CA ASN A 228 -16.21 -12.39 -32.50
C ASN A 228 -17.71 -12.09 -32.42
N LYS A 229 -18.55 -13.06 -32.78
CA LYS A 229 -20.02 -12.94 -32.70
C LYS A 229 -20.47 -12.90 -31.24
N SER A 230 -20.06 -13.90 -30.45
CA SER A 230 -20.35 -13.94 -29.01
C SER A 230 -19.77 -12.74 -28.29
N LEU A 231 -18.55 -12.30 -28.66
CA LEU A 231 -17.95 -11.09 -28.08
C LEU A 231 -18.83 -9.84 -28.27
N VAL A 232 -19.41 -9.64 -29.45
CA VAL A 232 -20.31 -8.51 -29.72
C VAL A 232 -21.60 -8.64 -28.92
N GLU A 233 -22.18 -9.84 -28.89
CA GLU A 233 -23.43 -10.14 -28.17
C GLU A 233 -23.26 -9.92 -26.66
N ASP A 234 -22.24 -10.52 -26.06
CA ASP A 234 -21.92 -10.38 -24.63
C ASP A 234 -21.61 -8.93 -24.27
N THR A 235 -20.88 -8.22 -25.14
CA THR A 235 -20.60 -6.79 -24.94
C THR A 235 -21.88 -5.96 -25.01
N GLN A 236 -22.78 -6.24 -25.94
CA GLN A 236 -24.03 -5.51 -26.07
C GLN A 236 -24.96 -5.77 -24.88
N ASN A 237 -25.02 -7.02 -24.40
CA ASN A 237 -25.78 -7.39 -23.20
C ASN A 237 -25.25 -6.66 -21.95
N ALA A 238 -23.92 -6.65 -21.78
CA ALA A 238 -23.28 -5.93 -20.66
C ALA A 238 -23.54 -4.42 -20.72
N ILE A 239 -23.46 -3.81 -21.91
CA ILE A 239 -23.79 -2.40 -22.14
C ILE A 239 -25.26 -2.10 -21.80
N THR A 240 -26.18 -2.99 -22.18
CA THR A 240 -27.62 -2.84 -21.90
C THR A 240 -27.90 -2.87 -20.39
N GLN A 241 -27.34 -3.86 -19.68
CA GLN A 241 -27.46 -3.96 -18.23
C GLN A 241 -26.92 -2.70 -17.53
N PHE A 242 -25.71 -2.26 -17.91
CA PHE A 242 -25.11 -1.06 -17.36
C PHE A 242 -25.92 0.21 -17.69
N SER A 243 -26.52 0.28 -18.89
CA SER A 243 -27.36 1.40 -19.30
C SER A 243 -28.67 1.47 -18.53
N SER A 244 -29.27 0.32 -18.17
CA SER A 244 -30.44 0.27 -17.28
C SER A 244 -30.14 0.92 -15.94
N TRP A 245 -29.06 0.50 -15.29
CA TRP A 245 -28.63 1.07 -14.02
C TRP A 245 -28.35 2.57 -14.10
N CYS A 246 -27.70 3.03 -15.19
CA CYS A 246 -27.49 4.46 -15.41
C CYS A 246 -28.82 5.22 -15.51
N SER A 247 -29.81 4.64 -16.18
CA SER A 247 -31.10 5.28 -16.42
C SER A 247 -31.93 5.34 -15.12
N GLU A 248 -31.93 4.26 -14.33
CA GLU A 248 -32.57 4.19 -13.01
C GLU A 248 -32.03 5.24 -12.03
N ASN A 249 -30.73 5.50 -12.09
CA ASN A 249 -30.02 6.48 -11.26
C ASN A 249 -29.86 7.86 -11.92
N GLU A 250 -30.49 8.12 -13.07
CA GLU A 250 -30.40 9.38 -13.83
C GLU A 250 -28.96 9.85 -14.12
N LEU A 251 -28.06 8.90 -14.35
CA LEU A 251 -26.65 9.15 -14.65
C LEU A 251 -26.45 9.33 -16.17
N ALA A 252 -26.02 10.53 -16.57
CA ALA A 252 -25.73 10.85 -17.97
C ALA A 252 -24.57 10.00 -18.53
N ILE A 253 -24.79 9.35 -19.68
CA ILE A 253 -23.78 8.53 -20.36
C ILE A 253 -23.04 9.38 -21.41
N SER A 254 -21.71 9.45 -21.34
CA SER A 254 -20.88 10.09 -22.36
C SER A 254 -20.30 9.04 -23.32
N THR A 255 -20.98 8.85 -24.46
CA THR A 255 -20.53 7.92 -25.52
C THR A 255 -19.20 8.37 -26.14
N GLU A 256 -18.95 9.68 -26.22
CA GLU A 256 -17.70 10.25 -26.78
C GLU A 256 -16.45 9.93 -25.94
N LYS A 257 -16.59 9.89 -24.62
CA LYS A 257 -15.48 9.54 -23.70
C LYS A 257 -15.31 8.03 -23.55
N THR A 258 -16.30 7.27 -23.99
CA THR A 258 -16.28 5.81 -23.91
C THR A 258 -15.44 5.24 -25.03
N ASN A 259 -14.47 4.43 -24.66
CA ASN A 259 -13.57 3.78 -25.61
C ASN A 259 -13.50 2.30 -25.30
N TYR A 260 -13.16 1.51 -26.33
CA TYR A 260 -12.84 0.11 -26.12
C TYR A 260 -11.48 -0.27 -26.69
N ILE A 261 -10.82 -1.23 -26.04
CA ILE A 261 -9.63 -1.90 -26.57
C ILE A 261 -9.95 -3.37 -26.82
N LEU A 262 -9.32 -3.96 -27.82
CA LEU A 262 -9.45 -5.38 -28.16
C LEU A 262 -8.10 -6.06 -28.00
N PHE A 263 -8.04 -7.04 -27.10
CA PHE A 263 -6.92 -7.95 -26.97
C PHE A 263 -7.20 -9.20 -27.80
N SER A 264 -6.64 -9.27 -29.01
CA SER A 264 -6.80 -10.42 -29.88
C SER A 264 -5.73 -10.47 -30.96
N LYS A 265 -5.38 -11.68 -31.40
CA LYS A 265 -4.62 -11.93 -32.64
C LYS A 265 -5.47 -11.78 -33.90
N LYS A 266 -6.81 -11.68 -33.77
CA LYS A 266 -7.75 -11.62 -34.90
C LYS A 266 -7.66 -10.26 -35.62
N VAL A 267 -7.69 -10.29 -36.95
CA VAL A 267 -7.50 -9.11 -37.82
C VAL A 267 -8.71 -8.16 -37.81
N ARG A 268 -9.94 -8.70 -37.75
CA ARG A 268 -11.18 -7.90 -37.86
C ARG A 268 -11.76 -7.56 -36.48
N SER A 269 -11.88 -6.28 -36.17
CA SER A 269 -12.45 -5.80 -34.91
C SER A 269 -13.98 -5.90 -34.88
N PRO A 270 -14.57 -6.18 -33.70
CA PRO A 270 -16.01 -6.10 -33.50
C PRO A 270 -16.52 -4.66 -33.73
N LYS A 271 -17.74 -4.53 -34.23
CA LYS A 271 -18.46 -3.25 -34.22
C LYS A 271 -19.27 -3.21 -32.93
N ILE A 272 -18.91 -2.31 -32.02
CA ILE A 272 -19.59 -2.12 -30.76
C ILE A 272 -20.36 -0.80 -30.81
N THR A 273 -21.61 -0.83 -30.36
CA THR A 273 -22.51 0.33 -30.34
C THR A 273 -23.07 0.54 -28.93
N TRP A 274 -23.27 1.80 -28.56
CA TRP A 274 -23.96 2.19 -27.33
C TRP A 274 -25.05 3.18 -27.70
N ASN A 275 -26.32 2.84 -27.46
CA ASN A 275 -27.47 3.67 -27.84
C ASN A 275 -27.43 4.14 -29.30
N GLY A 276 -27.05 3.26 -30.23
CA GLY A 276 -26.89 3.57 -31.66
C GLY A 276 -25.59 4.28 -32.04
N TYR A 277 -24.83 4.82 -31.08
CA TYR A 277 -23.53 5.44 -31.33
C TYR A 277 -22.41 4.41 -31.40
N LYS A 278 -21.53 4.52 -32.39
CA LYS A 278 -20.36 3.65 -32.51
C LYS A 278 -19.31 4.02 -31.47
N ILE A 279 -18.85 3.03 -30.70
CA ILE A 279 -17.75 3.23 -29.74
C ILE A 279 -16.42 3.12 -30.46
N ASN A 280 -15.49 4.02 -30.14
CA ASN A 280 -14.17 4.04 -30.77
C ASN A 280 -13.26 2.94 -30.22
N ARG A 281 -12.61 2.21 -31.15
CA ARG A 281 -11.51 1.31 -30.83
C ARG A 281 -10.24 2.12 -30.65
N VAL A 282 -9.56 1.95 -29.53
CA VAL A 282 -8.24 2.52 -29.28
C VAL A 282 -7.17 1.42 -29.25
N LYS A 283 -5.93 1.79 -29.58
CA LYS A 283 -4.75 0.91 -29.47
C LYS A 283 -4.15 0.90 -28.06
N TYR A 284 -4.44 1.94 -27.28
CA TYR A 284 -4.08 2.03 -25.88
C TYR A 284 -5.05 2.98 -25.17
N PHE A 285 -5.18 2.85 -23.86
CA PHE A 285 -5.89 3.81 -23.02
C PHE A 285 -5.17 3.99 -21.69
N LYS A 286 -5.48 5.11 -21.01
CA LYS A 286 -4.97 5.39 -19.66
C LYS A 286 -5.99 4.95 -18.63
N TYR A 287 -5.59 4.10 -17.70
CA TYR A 287 -6.41 3.67 -16.57
C TYR A 287 -5.54 3.68 -15.31
N LEU A 288 -6.01 4.39 -14.28
CA LEU A 288 -5.30 4.55 -13.00
C LEU A 288 -3.83 5.01 -13.13
N GLY A 289 -3.55 5.81 -14.16
CA GLY A 289 -2.20 6.30 -14.45
C GLY A 289 -1.33 5.37 -15.31
N ILE A 290 -1.75 4.13 -15.53
CA ILE A 290 -1.09 3.15 -16.38
C ILE A 290 -1.62 3.25 -17.80
N HIS A 291 -0.76 3.04 -18.81
CA HIS A 291 -1.18 3.02 -20.21
C HIS A 291 -1.18 1.56 -20.65
N VAL A 292 -2.37 1.02 -20.92
CA VAL A 292 -2.53 -0.38 -21.34
C VAL A 292 -2.61 -0.39 -22.86
N ASP A 293 -1.66 -1.04 -23.53
CA ASP A 293 -1.62 -1.19 -24.99
C ASP A 293 -2.22 -2.51 -25.47
N ASP A 294 -2.76 -2.56 -26.69
CA ASP A 294 -3.48 -3.70 -27.27
C ASP A 294 -2.63 -4.97 -27.42
N ARG A 295 -1.31 -4.86 -27.24
CA ARG A 295 -0.36 -5.96 -27.30
C ARG A 295 0.20 -6.36 -25.93
N LEU A 296 -0.08 -5.60 -24.87
CA LEU A 296 0.48 -5.77 -23.53
C LEU A 296 2.01 -5.82 -23.50
N ASN A 297 2.66 -5.04 -24.37
CA ASN A 297 4.13 -4.95 -24.38
C ASN A 297 4.66 -3.86 -23.44
N TRP A 298 3.78 -2.99 -22.95
CA TRP A 298 4.04 -1.94 -21.97
C TRP A 298 5.04 -0.87 -22.40
N LEU A 299 5.49 -0.88 -23.65
CA LEU A 299 6.44 0.11 -24.16
C LEU A 299 5.80 1.50 -24.21
N GLU A 300 4.52 1.59 -24.56
CA GLU A 300 3.81 2.88 -24.55
C GLU A 300 3.76 3.48 -23.14
N HIS A 301 3.48 2.65 -22.13
CA HIS A 301 3.54 3.06 -20.73
C HIS A 301 4.95 3.55 -20.33
N ILE A 302 5.98 2.75 -20.61
CA ILE A 302 7.36 3.07 -20.28
C ILE A 302 7.81 4.36 -20.99
N ASN A 303 7.40 4.57 -22.24
CA ASN A 303 7.69 5.80 -23.00
C ASN A 303 7.07 7.02 -22.32
N LYS A 304 5.76 6.98 -22.03
CA LYS A 304 5.05 8.10 -21.40
C LYS A 304 5.59 8.43 -20.01
N GLN A 305 5.92 7.42 -19.20
CA GLN A 305 6.53 7.67 -17.89
C GLN A 305 7.98 8.16 -18.01
N GLY A 306 8.74 7.65 -18.99
CA GLY A 306 10.07 8.13 -19.31
C GLY A 306 10.10 9.58 -19.78
N GLU A 307 9.17 10.00 -20.65
CA GLU A 307 9.00 11.39 -21.10
C GLU A 307 8.74 12.33 -19.93
N LYS A 308 7.86 11.94 -19.01
CA LYS A 308 7.60 12.70 -17.78
C LYS A 308 8.85 12.79 -16.91
N ALA A 309 9.56 11.67 -16.71
CA ALA A 309 10.78 11.63 -15.90
C ALA A 309 11.85 12.56 -16.48
N ILE A 310 12.08 12.48 -17.79
CA ILE A 310 13.07 13.30 -18.49
C ILE A 310 12.67 14.77 -18.43
N LYS A 311 11.38 15.11 -18.58
CA LYS A 311 10.90 16.49 -18.42
C LYS A 311 11.17 17.03 -17.01
N MET A 312 10.94 16.24 -15.97
CA MET A 312 11.32 16.62 -14.61
C MET A 312 12.83 16.87 -14.52
N GLN A 313 13.65 15.94 -15.03
CA GLN A 313 15.10 16.11 -15.05
C GLN A 313 15.55 17.40 -15.76
N GLN A 314 14.93 17.73 -16.91
CA GLN A 314 15.23 18.96 -17.64
C GLN A 314 14.89 20.20 -16.82
N ASN A 315 13.80 20.17 -16.04
CA ASN A 315 13.47 21.27 -15.13
C ASN A 315 14.50 21.39 -14.01
N LEU A 316 14.97 20.28 -13.43
CA LEU A 316 16.04 20.30 -12.43
C LEU A 316 17.35 20.86 -13.02
N LYS A 317 17.68 20.49 -14.26
CA LYS A 317 18.86 20.98 -14.97
C LYS A 317 18.89 22.50 -15.17
N ARG A 318 17.73 23.17 -15.13
CA ARG A 318 17.64 24.63 -15.22
C ARG A 318 18.09 25.34 -13.93
N ILE A 319 18.06 24.64 -12.80
CA ILE A 319 18.36 25.21 -11.48
C ILE A 319 19.60 24.58 -10.81
N ALA A 320 20.09 23.46 -11.34
CA ALA A 320 21.29 22.78 -10.89
C ALA A 320 21.86 21.92 -12.02
N ASP A 321 23.17 21.97 -12.25
CA ASP A 321 23.85 21.12 -13.21
C ASP A 321 24.93 20.26 -12.51
N GLY A 322 25.67 19.45 -13.27
CA GLY A 322 26.70 18.57 -12.72
C GLY A 322 27.78 19.28 -11.90
N ASN A 323 28.00 20.58 -12.12
CA ASN A 323 29.09 21.38 -11.55
C ASN A 323 28.64 22.46 -10.54
N TRP A 324 27.34 22.73 -10.43
CA TRP A 324 26.82 23.83 -9.61
C TRP A 324 25.37 23.58 -9.19
N GLY A 325 24.97 24.18 -8.08
CA GLY A 325 23.63 24.00 -7.51
C GLY A 325 23.58 22.83 -6.52
N ILE A 326 22.76 21.81 -6.81
CA ILE A 326 22.44 20.71 -5.90
C ILE A 326 23.56 19.66 -5.86
N SER A 327 24.05 19.27 -4.68
CA SER A 327 25.12 18.27 -4.54
C SER A 327 24.72 16.86 -5.00
N GLN A 328 25.72 16.01 -5.28
CA GLN A 328 25.51 14.64 -5.79
C GLN A 328 24.56 13.82 -4.91
N ILE A 329 24.72 13.86 -3.58
CA ILE A 329 23.87 13.11 -2.65
C ILE A 329 22.40 13.54 -2.73
N HIS A 330 22.14 14.84 -2.86
CA HIS A 330 20.76 15.33 -3.00
C HIS A 330 20.16 14.96 -4.36
N ARG A 331 20.96 14.98 -5.45
CA ARG A 331 20.51 14.48 -6.76
C ARG A 331 20.19 12.98 -6.73
N TRP A 332 21.03 12.21 -6.04
CA TRP A 332 20.80 10.78 -5.79
C TRP A 332 19.51 10.55 -5.01
N THR A 333 19.29 11.30 -3.92
CA THR A 333 18.08 11.24 -3.12
C THR A 333 16.84 11.56 -3.96
N LEU A 334 16.84 12.67 -4.71
CA LEU A 334 15.73 13.05 -5.59
C LEU A 334 15.41 11.97 -6.64
N TYR A 335 16.43 11.33 -7.21
CA TYR A 335 16.22 10.22 -8.13
C TYR A 335 15.53 9.05 -7.42
N LYS A 336 16.02 8.63 -6.25
CA LYS A 336 15.49 7.48 -5.49
C LYS A 336 14.08 7.74 -4.94
N THR A 337 13.77 8.95 -4.49
CA THR A 337 12.52 9.28 -3.81
C THR A 337 11.42 9.76 -4.75
N VAL A 338 11.78 10.42 -5.86
CA VAL A 338 10.81 10.99 -6.81
C VAL A 338 10.77 10.19 -8.10
N ILE A 339 11.87 10.13 -8.85
CA ILE A 339 11.90 9.58 -10.21
C ILE A 339 11.64 8.08 -10.20
N GLU A 340 12.35 7.33 -9.35
CA GLU A 340 12.18 5.89 -9.23
C GLU A 340 10.76 5.53 -8.74
N ARG A 341 10.21 6.28 -7.78
CA ARG A 341 8.85 6.06 -7.26
C ARG A 341 7.78 6.34 -8.30
N MET A 342 7.95 7.39 -9.09
CA MET A 342 7.07 7.69 -10.21
C MET A 342 7.10 6.58 -11.28
N LEU A 343 8.29 6.07 -11.61
CA LEU A 343 8.46 4.96 -12.57
C LEU A 343 7.98 3.61 -12.02
N ALA A 344 7.94 3.43 -10.70
CA ALA A 344 7.43 2.23 -10.05
C ALA A 344 5.90 2.20 -9.91
N HIS A 345 5.21 3.28 -10.23
CA HIS A 345 3.74 3.32 -10.20
C HIS A 345 3.15 2.21 -11.08
N GLY A 346 2.30 1.35 -10.50
CA GLY A 346 1.69 0.24 -11.21
C GLY A 346 2.64 -0.87 -11.67
N SER A 347 3.90 -0.92 -11.18
CA SER A 347 4.89 -1.90 -11.66
C SER A 347 4.49 -3.35 -11.44
N SER A 348 3.61 -3.63 -10.47
CA SER A 348 2.98 -4.93 -10.24
C SER A 348 2.24 -5.46 -11.47
N ALA A 349 1.61 -4.58 -12.27
CA ALA A 349 0.87 -4.97 -13.47
C ALA A 349 1.79 -5.35 -14.64
N TRP A 350 2.92 -4.63 -14.82
CA TRP A 350 3.68 -4.67 -16.06
C TRP A 350 5.16 -5.08 -15.92
N CYS A 351 5.74 -5.09 -14.71
CA CYS A 351 7.17 -5.29 -14.49
C CYS A 351 7.51 -6.56 -13.67
N LEU A 352 6.60 -7.53 -13.56
CA LEU A 352 6.92 -8.82 -12.91
C LEU A 352 8.03 -9.59 -13.64
N ASN A 353 7.96 -9.63 -14.98
CA ASN A 353 8.91 -10.31 -15.86
C ASN A 353 9.24 -9.40 -17.05
N PRO A 354 10.08 -8.37 -16.88
CA PRO A 354 10.34 -7.39 -17.93
C PRO A 354 11.08 -8.02 -19.12
N THR A 355 10.53 -7.82 -20.32
CA THR A 355 11.14 -8.29 -21.59
C THR A 355 12.46 -7.57 -21.89
N PHE A 356 13.30 -8.14 -22.75
CA PHE A 356 14.55 -7.50 -23.18
C PHE A 356 14.35 -6.08 -23.73
N LYS A 357 13.28 -5.85 -24.50
CA LYS A 357 12.94 -4.52 -25.04
C LYS A 357 12.64 -3.52 -23.91
N MET A 358 11.88 -3.94 -22.90
CA MET A 358 11.60 -3.12 -21.72
C MET A 358 12.88 -2.83 -20.93
N LYS A 359 13.72 -3.85 -20.68
CA LYS A 359 15.00 -3.69 -19.98
C LYS A 359 15.90 -2.66 -20.67
N ARG A 360 16.04 -2.74 -22.00
CA ARG A 360 16.80 -1.77 -22.80
C ARG A 360 16.23 -0.36 -22.69
N LYS A 361 14.90 -0.20 -22.82
CA LYS A 361 14.26 1.11 -22.76
C LYS A 361 14.38 1.76 -21.38
N LEU A 362 14.19 0.99 -20.30
CA LEU A 362 14.38 1.44 -18.92
C LEU A 362 15.84 1.86 -18.67
N SER A 363 16.82 1.11 -19.20
CA SER A 363 18.25 1.49 -19.12
C SER A 363 18.51 2.82 -19.84
N SER A 364 17.91 3.03 -21.01
CA SER A 364 17.99 4.30 -21.75
C SER A 364 17.36 5.47 -20.99
N ILE A 365 16.23 5.25 -20.31
CA ILE A 365 15.58 6.27 -19.47
C ILE A 365 16.45 6.58 -18.23
N GLN A 366 17.05 5.57 -17.61
CA GLN A 366 17.86 5.72 -16.40
C GLN A 366 19.19 6.46 -16.66
N ARG A 367 19.85 6.18 -17.79
CA ARG A 367 21.21 6.67 -18.09
C ARG A 367 21.39 8.19 -17.94
N PRO A 368 20.51 9.06 -18.48
CA PRO A 368 20.62 10.50 -18.28
C PRO A 368 20.65 10.94 -16.82
N PHE A 369 19.92 10.25 -15.93
CA PHE A 369 19.94 10.54 -14.49
C PHE A 369 21.27 10.15 -13.86
N LEU A 370 21.78 8.96 -14.18
CA LEU A 370 23.05 8.47 -13.66
C LEU A 370 24.21 9.40 -14.03
N LEU A 371 24.27 9.84 -15.29
CA LEU A 371 25.27 10.80 -15.76
C LEU A 371 25.16 12.14 -15.02
N HIS A 372 23.95 12.63 -14.78
CA HIS A 372 23.74 13.90 -14.08
C HIS A 372 24.06 13.82 -12.58
N ILE A 373 23.75 12.70 -11.93
CA ILE A 373 24.09 12.48 -10.52
C ILE A 373 25.61 12.42 -10.39
N SER A 374 26.26 11.54 -11.15
CA SER A 374 27.70 11.30 -11.10
C SER A 374 28.55 12.47 -11.58
N GLY A 375 28.12 13.20 -12.61
CA GLY A 375 28.96 14.17 -13.33
C GLY A 375 29.97 13.51 -14.30
N ALA A 376 29.84 12.20 -14.55
CA ALA A 376 30.73 11.44 -15.42
C ALA A 376 30.59 11.81 -16.91
N TYR A 377 31.57 11.42 -17.72
CA TYR A 377 31.53 11.62 -19.17
C TYR A 377 30.41 10.81 -19.84
N ARG A 378 29.93 11.31 -21.00
CA ARG A 378 28.89 10.62 -21.78
C ARG A 378 29.34 9.26 -22.31
N THR A 379 30.64 8.97 -22.36
CA THR A 379 31.23 7.70 -22.76
C THR A 379 31.24 6.67 -21.63
N THR A 380 31.06 7.08 -20.36
CA THR A 380 31.10 6.18 -19.22
C THR A 380 30.02 5.09 -19.32
N PRO A 381 30.38 3.80 -19.15
CA PRO A 381 29.42 2.69 -19.21
C PRO A 381 28.30 2.81 -18.17
N THR A 382 27.05 2.51 -18.55
CA THR A 382 25.90 2.59 -17.62
C THR A 382 26.06 1.66 -16.41
N ALA A 383 26.60 0.45 -16.63
CA ALA A 383 26.84 -0.52 -15.56
C ALA A 383 27.81 0.02 -14.49
N ALA A 384 28.87 0.70 -14.92
CA ALA A 384 29.80 1.37 -14.02
C ALA A 384 29.11 2.45 -13.18
N LEU A 385 28.29 3.31 -13.82
CA LEU A 385 27.56 4.37 -13.11
C LEU A 385 26.59 3.81 -12.06
N GLN A 386 25.91 2.70 -12.38
CA GLN A 386 25.01 2.01 -11.46
C GLN A 386 25.76 1.54 -10.22
N THR A 387 26.91 0.89 -10.40
CA THR A 387 27.75 0.37 -9.31
C THR A 387 28.33 1.49 -8.45
N ILE A 388 28.93 2.52 -9.05
CA ILE A 388 29.52 3.67 -8.34
C ILE A 388 28.47 4.39 -7.48
N LEU A 389 27.29 4.62 -8.05
CA LEU A 389 26.20 5.36 -7.37
C LEU A 389 25.38 4.47 -6.43
N GLY A 390 25.63 3.17 -6.36
CA GLY A 390 24.78 2.23 -5.63
C GLY A 390 23.32 2.23 -6.10
N ILE A 391 23.09 2.50 -7.39
CA ILE A 391 21.76 2.52 -8.01
C ILE A 391 21.64 1.28 -8.90
N PRO A 392 20.78 0.30 -8.57
CA PRO A 392 20.62 -0.89 -9.38
C PRO A 392 20.05 -0.56 -10.78
N PRO A 393 20.21 -1.47 -11.76
CA PRO A 393 19.51 -1.37 -13.02
C PRO A 393 18.01 -1.14 -12.81
N LEU A 394 17.46 -0.12 -13.47
CA LEU A 394 16.08 0.32 -13.20
C LEU A 394 15.08 -0.83 -13.32
N HIS A 395 15.22 -1.70 -14.33
CA HIS A 395 14.34 -2.86 -14.50
C HIS A 395 14.36 -3.85 -13.33
N MET A 396 15.51 -4.05 -12.67
CA MET A 396 15.63 -4.93 -11.50
C MET A 396 14.95 -4.30 -10.29
N GLN A 397 15.11 -2.99 -10.09
CA GLN A 397 14.45 -2.25 -9.03
C GLN A 397 12.92 -2.24 -9.19
N LEU A 398 12.43 -2.02 -10.41
CA LEU A 398 11.00 -2.05 -10.71
C LEU A 398 10.42 -3.47 -10.59
N GLN A 399 11.19 -4.50 -10.97
CA GLN A 399 10.81 -5.89 -10.78
C GLN A 399 10.76 -6.28 -9.28
N PHE A 400 11.71 -5.78 -8.49
CA PHE A 400 11.67 -5.92 -7.03
C PHE A 400 10.39 -5.31 -6.43
N GLU A 401 10.06 -4.06 -6.80
CA GLU A 401 8.84 -3.39 -6.32
C GLU A 401 7.56 -4.09 -6.82
N ALA A 402 7.57 -4.59 -8.06
CA ALA A 402 6.48 -5.39 -8.62
C ALA A 402 6.24 -6.67 -7.80
N ARG A 403 7.28 -7.49 -7.62
CA ARG A 403 7.20 -8.75 -6.85
C ARG A 403 6.77 -8.50 -5.41
N PHE A 404 7.35 -7.50 -4.77
CA PHE A 404 7.01 -7.12 -3.40
C PHE A 404 5.54 -6.70 -3.28
N THR A 405 5.05 -5.88 -4.21
CA THR A 405 3.65 -5.44 -4.24
C THR A 405 2.70 -6.60 -4.50
N SER A 406 3.02 -7.47 -5.47
CA SER A 406 2.22 -8.65 -5.81
C SER A 406 2.02 -9.58 -4.62
N ILE A 407 3.09 -9.95 -3.91
CA ILE A 407 2.98 -10.89 -2.80
C ILE A 407 2.43 -10.26 -1.51
N TYR A 408 2.90 -9.08 -1.13
CA TYR A 408 2.60 -8.50 0.19
C TYR A 408 1.30 -7.70 0.20
N ARG A 409 0.98 -6.99 -0.89
CA ARG A 409 -0.21 -6.12 -0.96
C ARG A 409 -1.36 -6.83 -1.67
N ILE A 410 -1.12 -7.25 -2.91
CA ILE A 410 -2.11 -7.84 -3.81
C ILE A 410 -2.43 -9.31 -3.43
N ARG A 411 -1.56 -9.95 -2.66
CA ARG A 411 -1.71 -11.34 -2.18
C ARG A 411 -1.76 -12.38 -3.30
N ILE A 412 -1.04 -12.10 -4.39
CA ILE A 412 -0.79 -13.08 -5.47
C ILE A 412 0.48 -13.88 -5.13
N PRO A 413 0.42 -15.22 -5.15
CA PRO A 413 1.60 -16.05 -4.97
C PRO A 413 2.60 -15.82 -6.10
N LEU A 414 3.88 -15.80 -5.76
CA LEU A 414 4.95 -15.76 -6.75
C LEU A 414 5.40 -17.19 -7.07
N PRO A 415 5.90 -17.45 -8.29
CA PRO A 415 6.49 -18.73 -8.62
C PRO A 415 7.55 -19.18 -7.59
N LEU A 416 7.61 -20.49 -7.33
CA LEU A 416 8.53 -21.10 -6.34
C LEU A 416 9.99 -20.76 -6.60
N PHE A 417 10.37 -20.60 -7.87
CA PHE A 417 11.73 -20.19 -8.21
C PHE A 417 12.06 -18.78 -7.72
N ILE A 418 11.09 -17.95 -7.30
CA ILE A 418 11.24 -16.60 -6.74
C ILE A 418 11.27 -16.63 -5.20
N THR A 419 10.29 -17.28 -4.58
CA THR A 419 10.14 -17.38 -3.14
C THR A 419 9.20 -18.55 -2.82
N ASP A 420 9.48 -19.24 -1.73
CA ASP A 420 8.62 -20.26 -1.14
C ASP A 420 7.48 -19.64 -0.30
N THR A 421 7.75 -18.48 0.30
CA THR A 421 6.77 -17.70 1.08
C THR A 421 5.49 -17.47 0.30
N GLN A 422 4.37 -17.83 0.90
CA GLN A 422 3.03 -17.63 0.34
C GLN A 422 2.37 -16.37 0.93
N PRO A 423 1.39 -15.78 0.24
CA PRO A 423 0.67 -14.60 0.73
C PRO A 423 0.00 -14.77 2.10
N HIS A 424 -0.38 -16.00 2.48
CA HIS A 424 -1.02 -16.29 3.76
C HIS A 424 -0.04 -16.34 4.94
N ASP A 425 1.25 -16.57 4.65
CA ASP A 425 2.33 -16.55 5.65
C ASP A 425 2.64 -15.14 6.13
N LEU A 426 2.22 -14.11 5.39
CA LEU A 426 2.58 -12.72 5.63
C LEU A 426 1.54 -11.97 6.48
N GLU A 427 2.01 -11.25 7.50
CA GLU A 427 1.14 -10.45 8.37
C GLU A 427 0.46 -9.31 7.60
N MET A 428 -0.84 -9.12 7.84
CA MET A 428 -1.61 -8.01 7.30
C MET A 428 -1.71 -6.90 8.33
N LYS A 429 -1.54 -5.66 7.88
CA LYS A 429 -1.95 -4.52 8.71
C LYS A 429 -3.46 -4.43 8.70
N ALA A 430 -4.05 -4.49 9.88
CA ALA A 430 -5.46 -4.26 10.06
C ALA A 430 -5.78 -2.77 9.81
N THR A 431 -6.85 -2.49 9.06
CA THR A 431 -7.33 -1.14 8.72
C THR A 431 -8.61 -0.81 9.48
N GLY A 432 -8.96 0.47 9.59
CA GLY A 432 -10.18 0.91 10.30
C GLY A 432 -10.12 0.70 11.82
N ARG A 433 -11.25 0.86 12.50
CA ARG A 433 -11.42 0.53 13.93
C ARG A 433 -11.96 -0.89 14.07
N SER A 434 -11.50 -1.64 15.06
CA SER A 434 -12.03 -2.99 15.33
C SER A 434 -13.31 -3.00 16.19
N THR A 435 -13.64 -1.86 16.79
CA THR A 435 -14.70 -1.66 17.78
C THR A 435 -15.25 -0.24 17.65
N HIS A 436 -16.45 0.01 18.21
CA HIS A 436 -17.06 1.32 18.16
C HIS A 436 -16.20 2.38 18.89
N PRO A 437 -16.10 3.64 18.42
CA PRO A 437 -15.32 4.70 19.08
C PRO A 437 -15.61 4.92 20.57
N SER A 438 -16.84 4.64 21.02
CA SER A 438 -17.23 4.77 22.43
C SER A 438 -16.80 3.58 23.28
N GLU A 439 -16.42 2.46 22.68
CA GLU A 439 -15.93 1.28 23.40
C GLU A 439 -14.46 1.46 23.73
N HIS A 440 -14.16 1.56 25.02
CA HIS A 440 -12.82 1.74 25.55
C HIS A 440 -12.61 0.84 26.78
N LEU A 441 -11.36 0.48 27.03
CA LEU A 441 -10.98 -0.25 28.24
C LEU A 441 -11.27 0.61 29.47
N LYS A 442 -11.53 -0.03 30.62
CA LYS A 442 -11.80 0.72 31.86
C LYS A 442 -10.55 1.52 32.30
N PRO A 443 -10.71 2.69 32.95
CA PRO A 443 -9.59 3.60 33.29
C PRO A 443 -8.43 3.00 34.09
N ASN A 444 -8.61 1.85 34.75
CA ASN A 444 -7.59 1.18 35.58
C ASN A 444 -7.22 -0.23 35.08
N GLN A 445 -7.61 -0.57 33.85
CA GLN A 445 -7.35 -1.89 33.27
C GLN A 445 -5.94 -2.00 32.69
N ILE A 446 -5.37 -0.89 32.25
CA ILE A 446 -3.99 -0.77 31.77
C ILE A 446 -3.24 0.17 32.71
N SER A 447 -2.05 -0.23 33.17
CA SER A 447 -1.14 0.63 33.92
C SER A 447 0.25 0.64 33.28
N PHE A 448 0.84 1.83 33.18
CA PHE A 448 2.24 2.03 32.77
C PHE A 448 3.17 2.33 33.95
N GLU A 449 2.61 2.40 35.17
CA GLU A 449 3.38 2.45 36.40
C GLU A 449 3.95 1.07 36.71
N ASP A 450 5.11 1.05 37.36
CA ASP A 450 5.78 -0.20 37.69
C ASP A 450 4.91 -1.04 38.63
N GLY A 451 4.56 -2.24 38.17
CA GLY A 451 3.58 -3.12 38.82
C GLY A 451 4.04 -3.75 40.14
N GLU A 452 5.29 -3.49 40.58
CA GLU A 452 5.97 -4.12 41.73
C GLU A 452 5.20 -3.99 43.05
N ALA A 453 4.46 -2.91 43.28
CA ALA A 453 3.88 -2.59 44.59
C ALA A 453 2.77 -3.55 45.10
N TYR A 454 2.36 -4.59 44.34
CA TYR A 454 1.16 -5.39 44.66
C TYR A 454 1.26 -6.90 44.39
N ILE A 455 2.46 -7.50 44.37
CA ILE A 455 2.57 -8.98 44.19
C ILE A 455 1.99 -9.75 45.40
N ALA A 456 1.84 -9.09 46.57
CA ALA A 456 1.51 -9.71 47.86
C ALA A 456 0.01 -9.85 48.24
N ARG A 457 -0.95 -9.77 47.30
CA ARG A 457 -2.37 -10.07 47.61
C ARG A 457 -2.71 -11.53 47.26
N LYS A 458 -3.14 -12.30 48.27
CA LYS A 458 -3.51 -13.75 48.16
C LYS A 458 -4.65 -14.07 47.18
N ASP A 459 -5.38 -13.06 46.69
CA ASP A 459 -6.53 -13.22 45.79
C ASP A 459 -6.26 -12.78 44.33
N ILE A 460 -5.00 -12.46 44.00
CA ILE A 460 -4.60 -12.02 42.64
C ILE A 460 -3.73 -13.08 41.98
N ILE A 461 -4.13 -13.49 40.78
CA ILE A 461 -3.33 -14.36 39.91
C ILE A 461 -2.38 -13.47 39.13
N ASN A 462 -1.07 -13.60 39.39
CA ASN A 462 -0.04 -12.86 38.68
C ASN A 462 0.45 -13.67 37.49
N ILE A 463 0.42 -13.07 36.30
CA ILE A 463 0.91 -13.70 35.06
C ILE A 463 2.04 -12.83 34.54
N PHE A 464 3.20 -13.41 34.27
CA PHE A 464 4.37 -12.69 33.75
C PHE A 464 4.64 -13.19 32.34
N THR A 465 4.86 -12.28 31.40
CA THR A 465 5.03 -12.60 29.98
C THR A 465 6.37 -12.07 29.49
N ASP A 466 7.08 -12.85 28.67
CA ASP A 466 8.25 -12.36 27.96
C ASP A 466 8.39 -13.00 26.56
N GLY A 467 9.09 -12.29 25.67
CA GLY A 467 9.46 -12.75 24.33
C GLY A 467 10.94 -12.50 24.05
N SER A 468 11.65 -13.53 23.62
CA SER A 468 13.10 -13.48 23.39
C SER A 468 13.45 -13.79 21.93
N LYS A 469 14.52 -13.16 21.44
CA LYS A 469 15.17 -13.51 20.17
C LYS A 469 16.64 -13.73 20.41
N THR A 470 17.10 -14.94 20.10
CA THR A 470 18.51 -15.33 20.16
C THR A 470 19.00 -15.71 18.76
N GLU A 471 20.27 -16.06 18.64
CA GLU A 471 20.86 -16.66 17.45
C GLU A 471 20.24 -18.02 17.09
N HIS A 472 19.59 -18.70 18.05
CA HIS A 472 18.96 -20.01 17.84
C HIS A 472 17.47 -19.95 17.46
N GLY A 473 16.87 -18.76 17.46
CA GLY A 473 15.49 -18.56 17.05
C GLY A 473 14.75 -17.52 17.90
N VAL A 474 13.42 -17.60 17.86
CA VAL A 474 12.52 -16.68 18.56
C VAL A 474 11.63 -17.50 19.49
N GLY A 475 11.53 -17.09 20.75
CA GLY A 475 10.79 -17.79 21.79
C GLY A 475 9.84 -16.85 22.51
N ALA A 476 8.69 -17.36 22.92
CA ALA A 476 7.69 -16.63 23.70
C ALA A 476 7.27 -17.48 24.89
N ALA A 477 7.11 -16.88 26.06
CA ALA A 477 6.70 -17.61 27.26
C ALA A 477 5.90 -16.74 28.23
N PHE A 478 5.04 -17.40 29.01
CA PHE A 478 4.47 -16.81 30.21
C PHE A 478 4.46 -17.81 31.36
N CYS A 479 4.49 -17.29 32.58
CA CYS A 479 4.35 -18.09 33.80
C CYS A 479 3.33 -17.46 34.74
N VAL A 480 2.66 -18.31 35.52
CA VAL A 480 1.58 -17.95 36.42
C VAL A 480 2.02 -18.21 37.85
N LEU A 481 1.96 -17.18 38.68
CA LEU A 481 2.29 -17.19 40.09
C LEU A 481 1.02 -16.90 40.91
N THR A 482 0.63 -17.86 41.74
CA THR A 482 -0.53 -17.77 42.63
C THR A 482 -0.11 -18.18 44.03
N ASN A 483 -0.30 -17.32 45.04
CA ASN A 483 0.10 -17.59 46.43
C ASN A 483 1.57 -18.06 46.55
N ASP A 484 2.47 -17.37 45.84
CA ASP A 484 3.91 -17.67 45.79
C ASP A 484 4.27 -19.07 45.24
N ILE A 485 3.31 -19.75 44.59
CA ILE A 485 3.49 -21.05 43.93
C ILE A 485 3.34 -20.89 42.42
N TRP A 486 4.26 -21.49 41.66
CA TRP A 486 4.18 -21.57 40.20
C TRP A 486 3.05 -22.51 39.79
N ALA A 487 1.92 -21.93 39.38
CA ALA A 487 0.71 -22.68 39.07
C ALA A 487 0.70 -23.23 37.63
N TYR A 488 1.31 -22.48 36.70
CA TYR A 488 1.31 -22.85 35.29
C TYR A 488 2.45 -22.15 34.54
N GLN A 489 2.93 -22.77 33.46
CA GLN A 489 3.85 -22.16 32.52
C GLN A 489 3.49 -22.56 31.09
N TRP A 490 3.69 -21.62 30.17
CA TRP A 490 3.54 -21.84 28.74
C TRP A 490 4.77 -21.29 28.04
N SER A 491 5.24 -21.98 27.02
CA SER A 491 6.34 -21.54 26.19
C SER A 491 6.23 -22.13 24.79
N ALA A 492 6.65 -21.37 23.78
CA ALA A 492 6.62 -21.83 22.41
C ALA A 492 7.74 -21.22 21.55
N LYS A 493 8.17 -21.98 20.54
CA LYS A 493 9.16 -21.54 19.55
C LYS A 493 8.43 -20.94 18.35
N LEU A 494 8.72 -19.69 18.05
CA LEU A 494 8.23 -18.95 16.89
C LEU A 494 9.14 -19.19 15.68
N ASN A 495 8.74 -18.71 14.49
CA ASN A 495 9.62 -18.77 13.33
C ASN A 495 10.86 -17.91 13.57
N ASP A 496 12.05 -18.37 13.16
CA ASP A 496 13.31 -17.67 13.37
C ASP A 496 13.34 -16.25 12.73
N ASN A 497 12.49 -16.03 11.73
CA ASN A 497 12.30 -14.75 11.07
C ASN A 497 11.33 -13.79 11.80
N ASN A 498 10.67 -14.23 12.88
CA ASN A 498 9.84 -13.36 13.71
C ASN A 498 10.70 -12.36 14.49
N THR A 499 10.07 -11.30 14.99
CA THR A 499 10.73 -10.26 15.80
C THR A 499 10.45 -10.47 17.28
N VAL A 500 11.30 -9.87 18.14
CA VAL A 500 11.08 -9.81 19.59
C VAL A 500 9.69 -9.25 19.90
N PHE A 501 9.30 -8.14 19.25
CA PHE A 501 7.96 -7.56 19.41
C PHE A 501 6.83 -8.53 19.08
N GLN A 502 6.97 -9.37 18.05
CA GLN A 502 5.98 -10.41 17.76
C GLN A 502 5.94 -11.48 18.84
N ALA A 503 7.09 -11.86 19.40
CA ALA A 503 7.14 -12.81 20.51
C ALA A 503 6.44 -12.27 21.76
N GLU A 504 6.77 -11.03 22.15
CA GLU A 504 6.17 -10.33 23.29
C GLU A 504 4.65 -10.15 23.12
N LEU A 505 4.19 -9.85 21.91
CA LEU A 505 2.76 -9.71 21.64
C LEU A 505 2.03 -11.06 21.61
N THR A 506 2.68 -12.10 21.10
CA THR A 506 2.14 -13.47 21.10
C THR A 506 2.01 -14.01 22.52
N THR A 507 3.03 -13.85 23.37
CA THR A 507 2.92 -14.27 24.78
C THR A 507 1.83 -13.50 25.52
N LEU A 508 1.69 -12.19 25.28
CA LEU A 508 0.60 -11.40 25.87
C LEU A 508 -0.78 -11.89 25.40
N HIS A 509 -0.91 -12.26 24.12
CA HIS A 509 -2.14 -12.82 23.58
C HIS A 509 -2.52 -14.13 24.28
N GLU A 510 -1.57 -15.06 24.41
CA GLU A 510 -1.81 -16.35 25.08
C GLU A 510 -2.08 -16.16 26.59
N ALA A 511 -1.39 -15.23 27.25
CA ALA A 511 -1.63 -14.89 28.65
C ALA A 511 -3.03 -14.31 28.89
N VAL A 512 -3.51 -13.44 27.98
CA VAL A 512 -4.86 -12.87 28.05
C VAL A 512 -5.93 -13.93 27.76
N ILE A 513 -5.69 -14.84 26.81
CA ILE A 513 -6.55 -16.00 26.56
C ILE A 513 -6.63 -16.88 27.81
N TYR A 514 -5.48 -17.26 28.37
CA TYR A 514 -5.42 -18.05 29.61
C TYR A 514 -6.19 -17.37 30.74
N ALA A 515 -5.93 -16.08 30.97
CA ALA A 515 -6.62 -15.30 32.00
C ALA A 515 -8.13 -15.24 31.80
N SER A 516 -8.61 -15.15 30.56
CA SER A 516 -10.04 -15.10 30.25
C SER A 516 -10.79 -16.38 30.60
N HIS A 517 -10.11 -17.54 30.59
CA HIS A 517 -10.68 -18.84 30.96
C HIS A 517 -10.63 -19.12 32.48
N LEU A 518 -9.95 -18.28 33.27
CA LEU A 518 -9.95 -18.42 34.72
C LEU A 518 -11.35 -18.10 35.31
N PRO A 519 -11.72 -18.69 36.47
CA PRO A 519 -13.00 -18.40 37.12
C PRO A 519 -13.24 -16.89 37.38
N ASN A 520 -14.49 -16.45 37.22
CA ASN A 520 -14.86 -15.02 37.25
C ASN A 520 -14.61 -14.31 38.60
N HIS A 521 -14.42 -15.04 39.69
CA HIS A 521 -14.10 -14.47 41.01
C HIS A 521 -12.63 -14.05 41.14
N ASN A 522 -11.74 -14.50 40.22
CA ASN A 522 -10.32 -14.18 40.29
C ASN A 522 -9.97 -12.93 39.50
N THR A 523 -9.26 -12.01 40.14
CA THR A 523 -8.61 -10.88 39.46
C THR A 523 -7.27 -11.34 38.92
N SER A 524 -7.03 -11.16 37.63
CA SER A 524 -5.75 -11.52 36.98
C SER A 524 -4.96 -10.25 36.66
N LYS A 525 -3.70 -10.22 37.06
CA LYS A 525 -2.76 -9.14 36.73
C LYS A 525 -1.67 -9.70 35.83
N ILE A 526 -1.62 -9.21 34.59
CA ILE A 526 -0.62 -9.58 33.59
C ILE A 526 0.47 -8.53 33.59
N HIS A 527 1.71 -8.95 33.81
CA HIS A 527 2.90 -8.15 33.89
C HIS A 527 3.69 -8.30 32.59
N VAL A 528 3.96 -7.17 31.93
CA VAL A 528 4.62 -7.10 30.63
C VAL A 528 5.74 -6.08 30.71
N ASP A 529 6.94 -6.44 30.29
CA ASP A 529 8.09 -5.52 30.28
C ASP A 529 8.21 -4.69 28.99
N ASN A 530 7.60 -5.14 27.90
CA ASN A 530 7.49 -4.34 26.68
C ASN A 530 6.29 -3.37 26.70
N ARG A 531 6.58 -2.08 26.89
CA ARG A 531 5.58 -0.99 26.75
C ARG A 531 4.92 -0.93 25.38
N ALA A 532 5.65 -1.24 24.30
CA ALA A 532 5.10 -1.19 22.95
C ALA A 532 3.97 -2.21 22.77
N SER A 533 4.10 -3.41 23.35
CA SER A 533 3.06 -4.45 23.34
C SER A 533 1.79 -3.98 24.06
N ILE A 534 1.95 -3.31 25.22
CA ILE A 534 0.83 -2.74 25.98
C ILE A 534 0.14 -1.64 25.17
N MET A 535 0.91 -0.67 24.65
CA MET A 535 0.37 0.45 23.87
C MET A 535 -0.36 -0.01 22.60
N ALA A 536 0.17 -1.03 21.91
CA ALA A 536 -0.48 -1.62 20.76
C ALA A 536 -1.79 -2.30 21.15
N SER A 537 -1.81 -3.03 22.25
CA SER A 537 -2.96 -3.81 22.72
C SER A 537 -4.05 -2.99 23.41
N SER A 538 -3.71 -1.80 23.92
CA SER A 538 -4.67 -0.85 24.48
C SER A 538 -5.33 0.04 23.43
N ASN A 539 -4.88 -0.03 22.17
CA ASN A 539 -5.33 0.83 21.08
C ASN A 539 -6.27 0.09 20.12
N SER A 540 -7.57 0.44 20.11
CA SER A 540 -8.57 -0.10 19.18
C SER A 540 -8.30 0.21 17.69
N LYS A 541 -7.38 1.14 17.40
CA LYS A 541 -6.90 1.50 16.06
C LYS A 541 -5.56 0.85 15.71
N SER A 542 -5.03 -0.04 16.54
CA SER A 542 -3.75 -0.70 16.27
C SER A 542 -3.73 -1.33 14.87
N THR A 543 -2.62 -1.22 14.16
CA THR A 543 -2.48 -1.85 12.84
C THR A 543 -2.18 -3.35 12.93
N ASN A 544 -1.88 -3.87 14.12
CA ASN A 544 -1.57 -5.29 14.32
C ASN A 544 -2.84 -6.06 14.70
N GLU A 545 -3.07 -7.20 14.04
CA GLU A 545 -4.28 -8.02 14.23
C GLU A 545 -4.31 -8.70 15.61
N THR A 546 -3.18 -9.23 16.07
CA THR A 546 -3.03 -9.83 17.41
C THR A 546 -3.32 -8.82 18.51
N ALA A 547 -2.81 -7.59 18.39
CA ALA A 547 -3.11 -6.50 19.31
C ALA A 547 -4.61 -6.16 19.37
N ARG A 548 -5.32 -6.21 18.23
CA ARG A 548 -6.78 -6.04 18.21
C ARG A 548 -7.52 -7.20 18.87
N LYS A 549 -7.04 -8.43 18.72
CA LYS A 549 -7.59 -9.60 19.42
C LYS A 549 -7.43 -9.44 20.94
N ILE A 550 -6.24 -9.04 21.39
CA ILE A 550 -5.97 -8.70 22.80
C ILE A 550 -6.93 -7.62 23.28
N PHE A 551 -7.05 -6.50 22.54
CA PHE A 551 -7.96 -5.41 22.88
C PHE A 551 -9.40 -5.90 23.09
N LYS A 552 -9.92 -6.75 22.18
CA LYS A 552 -11.28 -7.29 22.28
C LYS A 552 -11.46 -8.18 23.51
N ILE A 553 -10.49 -9.07 23.79
CA ILE A 553 -10.57 -9.94 24.97
C ILE A 553 -10.54 -9.11 26.25
N LEU A 554 -9.67 -8.10 26.32
CA LEU A 554 -9.61 -7.17 27.46
C LEU A 554 -10.92 -6.40 27.63
N LEU A 555 -11.51 -5.90 26.53
CA LEU A 555 -12.79 -5.18 26.56
C LEU A 555 -13.91 -6.05 27.14
N SER A 556 -13.98 -7.33 26.75
CA SER A 556 -14.97 -8.29 27.29
C SER A 556 -14.65 -8.78 28.71
N ASN A 557 -13.43 -8.57 29.22
CA ASN A 557 -12.99 -9.06 30.52
C ASN A 557 -12.38 -7.95 31.39
N PRO A 558 -13.19 -7.07 32.00
CA PRO A 558 -12.71 -5.95 32.80
C PRO A 558 -11.90 -6.35 34.07
N ARG A 559 -11.94 -7.63 34.45
CA ARG A 559 -11.18 -8.20 35.57
C ARG A 559 -9.71 -8.46 35.26
N ILE A 560 -9.35 -8.55 33.97
CA ILE A 560 -7.98 -8.75 33.53
C ILE A 560 -7.30 -7.39 33.46
N LYS A 561 -6.30 -7.18 34.30
CA LYS A 561 -5.47 -5.98 34.32
C LYS A 561 -4.13 -6.27 33.67
N VAL A 562 -3.61 -5.33 32.88
CA VAL A 562 -2.27 -5.40 32.29
C VAL A 562 -1.44 -4.26 32.87
N SER A 563 -0.27 -4.57 33.42
CA SER A 563 0.65 -3.59 33.99
C SER A 563 2.03 -3.75 33.38
N TRP A 564 2.68 -2.62 33.17
CA TRP A 564 4.09 -2.60 32.85
C TRP A 564 4.94 -3.01 34.07
N VAL A 565 6.01 -3.77 33.84
CA VAL A 565 7.04 -4.04 34.84
C VAL A 565 8.41 -3.74 34.26
N LYS A 566 9.36 -3.37 35.11
CA LYS A 566 10.71 -3.09 34.66
C LYS A 566 11.48 -4.39 34.32
N ALA A 567 12.06 -4.44 33.12
CA ALA A 567 12.96 -5.52 32.72
C ALA A 567 14.24 -5.53 33.59
N HIS A 568 14.73 -6.73 33.92
CA HIS A 568 16.00 -6.95 34.66
C HIS A 568 16.12 -6.21 36.00
N ALA A 569 15.00 -6.09 36.73
CA ALA A 569 14.93 -5.39 38.01
C ALA A 569 14.91 -6.31 39.24
N GLY A 570 15.15 -7.62 39.09
CA GLY A 570 15.05 -8.57 40.22
C GLY A 570 13.65 -9.16 40.42
N ASN A 571 12.71 -8.92 39.49
CA ASN A 571 11.35 -9.46 39.59
C ASN A 571 11.34 -10.95 39.24
N ILE A 572 11.14 -11.80 40.25
CA ILE A 572 11.17 -13.27 40.11
C ILE A 572 10.23 -13.79 39.01
N GLY A 573 9.08 -13.14 38.82
CA GLY A 573 8.12 -13.41 37.76
C GLY A 573 8.66 -13.10 36.37
N ASN A 574 9.17 -11.89 36.19
CA ASN A 574 9.71 -11.43 34.91
C ASN A 574 10.96 -12.21 34.52
N GLU A 575 11.87 -12.45 35.46
CA GLU A 575 13.10 -13.22 35.23
C GLU A 575 12.78 -14.68 34.88
N ARG A 576 11.76 -15.27 35.51
CA ARG A 576 11.29 -16.61 35.15
C ARG A 576 10.72 -16.63 33.73
N ALA A 577 9.90 -15.65 33.35
CA ALA A 577 9.36 -15.55 32.00
C ALA A 577 10.46 -15.37 30.95
N ASP A 578 11.47 -14.53 31.21
CA ASP A 578 12.63 -14.31 30.34
C ASP A 578 13.48 -15.57 30.16
N GLN A 579 13.74 -16.30 31.25
CA GLN A 579 14.42 -17.59 31.15
C GLN A 579 13.63 -18.60 30.31
N LEU A 580 12.32 -18.71 30.53
CA LEU A 580 11.46 -19.61 29.75
C LEU A 580 11.41 -19.22 28.27
N ALA A 581 11.37 -17.92 27.96
CA ALA A 581 11.36 -17.43 26.58
C ALA A 581 12.69 -17.73 25.87
N LYS A 582 13.83 -17.59 26.56
CA LYS A 582 15.16 -17.97 26.06
C LYS A 582 15.25 -19.47 25.81
N ASP A 583 14.82 -20.30 26.76
CA ASP A 583 14.81 -21.76 26.61
C ASP A 583 13.92 -22.21 25.43
N ALA A 584 12.80 -21.53 25.24
CA ALA A 584 11.87 -21.80 24.14
C ALA A 584 12.48 -21.59 22.75
N THR A 585 13.52 -20.73 22.61
CA THR A 585 14.19 -20.52 21.31
C THR A 585 14.81 -21.79 20.75
N GLN A 586 15.18 -22.75 21.60
CA GLN A 586 15.77 -24.03 21.20
C GLN A 586 14.81 -25.21 21.41
N ARG A 587 14.11 -25.22 22.55
CA ARG A 587 13.35 -26.40 23.04
C ARG A 587 11.83 -26.21 23.01
N GLY A 588 11.36 -25.03 22.62
CA GLY A 588 9.94 -24.72 22.58
C GLY A 588 9.20 -25.52 21.51
N GLN A 589 7.93 -25.85 21.77
CA GLN A 589 7.07 -26.45 20.76
C GLN A 589 6.83 -25.44 19.62
N PRO A 590 6.85 -25.87 18.34
CA PRO A 590 6.60 -24.97 17.22
C PRO A 590 5.23 -24.29 17.32
N TYR A 591 5.23 -22.95 17.22
CA TYR A 591 4.02 -22.13 17.23
C TYR A 591 3.67 -21.67 15.82
N SER A 592 2.79 -22.42 15.14
CA SER A 592 2.47 -22.20 13.72
C SER A 592 1.56 -21.00 13.44
N HIS A 593 1.10 -20.25 14.47
CA HIS A 593 0.10 -19.19 14.27
C HIS A 593 0.69 -17.79 13.96
N THR A 594 2.02 -17.62 14.04
CA THR A 594 2.64 -16.30 13.86
C THR A 594 3.12 -16.07 12.43
N LYS A 595 2.55 -15.05 11.80
CA LYS A 595 2.88 -14.66 10.42
C LYS A 595 4.20 -13.87 10.33
N LEU A 596 4.81 -13.88 9.14
CA LEU A 596 6.04 -13.17 8.80
C LEU A 596 5.78 -11.68 8.52
N LEU A 597 6.67 -10.80 8.99
CA LEU A 597 6.52 -9.36 8.79
C LEU A 597 6.95 -8.89 7.39
N LYS A 598 6.43 -7.72 7.00
CA LYS A 598 6.83 -6.98 5.78
C LYS A 598 8.34 -6.89 5.54
N PRO A 599 9.21 -6.61 6.54
CA PRO A 599 10.64 -6.48 6.33
C PRO A 599 11.30 -7.81 5.91
N HIS A 600 10.78 -8.96 6.34
CA HIS A 600 11.32 -10.27 5.96
C HIS A 600 11.23 -10.48 4.45
N ILE A 601 10.01 -10.43 3.89
CA ILE A 601 9.83 -10.62 2.44
C ILE A 601 10.51 -9.52 1.62
N LYS A 602 10.53 -8.28 2.13
CA LYS A 602 11.26 -7.17 1.50
C LYS A 602 12.76 -7.43 1.48
N GLY A 603 13.32 -7.99 2.56
CA GLY A 603 14.73 -8.37 2.67
C GLY A 603 15.09 -9.50 1.73
N LEU A 604 14.27 -10.55 1.70
CA LEU A 604 14.43 -11.71 0.81
C LEU A 604 14.47 -11.30 -0.67
N LEU A 605 13.46 -10.54 -1.12
CA LEU A 605 13.40 -10.08 -2.51
C LEU A 605 14.55 -9.13 -2.86
N ARG A 606 15.02 -8.33 -1.90
CA ARG A 606 16.16 -7.43 -2.10
C ARG A 606 17.47 -8.20 -2.21
N LYS A 607 17.67 -9.22 -1.39
CA LYS A 607 18.84 -10.11 -1.46
C LYS A 607 18.94 -10.74 -2.85
N ARG A 608 17.83 -11.29 -3.35
CA ARG A 608 17.74 -11.84 -4.71
C ARG A 608 18.05 -10.81 -5.80
N MET A 609 17.52 -9.59 -5.71
CA MET A 609 17.82 -8.51 -6.65
C MET A 609 19.32 -8.19 -6.66
N LEU A 610 19.96 -8.17 -5.49
CA LEU A 610 21.41 -7.95 -5.36
C LEU A 610 22.22 -9.10 -5.96
N GLU A 611 21.81 -10.35 -5.77
CA GLU A 611 22.46 -11.52 -6.38
C GLU A 611 22.36 -11.49 -7.91
N GLU A 612 21.19 -11.13 -8.46
CA GLU A 612 21.00 -10.96 -9.91
C GLU A 612 21.87 -9.82 -10.45
N TRP A 613 21.91 -8.68 -9.75
CA TRP A 613 22.76 -7.56 -10.13
C TRP A 613 24.25 -7.92 -10.06
N GLN A 614 24.69 -8.59 -8.99
CA GLN A 614 26.06 -9.04 -8.82
C GLN A 614 26.48 -10.01 -9.94
N THR A 615 25.60 -10.93 -10.32
CA THR A 615 25.83 -11.87 -11.42
C THR A 615 25.98 -11.11 -12.75
N SER A 616 25.08 -10.16 -13.03
CA SER A 616 25.17 -9.31 -14.21
C SER A 616 26.43 -8.45 -14.23
N TRP A 617 26.92 -8.01 -13.07
CA TRP A 617 28.14 -7.21 -12.95
C TRP A 617 29.41 -8.04 -13.18
N LYS A 618 29.45 -9.25 -12.62
CA LYS A 618 30.55 -10.20 -12.81
C LYS A 618 30.70 -10.64 -14.26
N ASN A 619 29.58 -10.99 -14.89
CA ASN A 619 29.55 -11.54 -16.25
C ASN A 619 29.45 -10.46 -17.34
N GLY A 620 29.29 -9.20 -16.95
CA GLY A 620 29.21 -8.08 -17.88
C GLY A 620 30.55 -7.76 -18.55
N ASP A 621 30.47 -7.38 -19.81
CA ASP A 621 31.59 -6.93 -20.67
C ASP A 621 31.85 -5.41 -20.56
N THR A 622 30.88 -4.65 -20.07
CA THR A 622 30.99 -3.19 -19.91
C THR A 622 31.45 -2.78 -18.51
N GLY A 623 32.24 -1.70 -18.42
CA GLY A 623 32.69 -1.15 -17.12
C GLY A 623 33.80 -1.96 -16.44
N ARG A 624 34.55 -2.81 -17.16
CA ARG A 624 35.57 -3.71 -16.59
C ARG A 624 36.65 -3.02 -15.77
N LYS A 625 37.07 -1.80 -16.13
CA LYS A 625 38.01 -1.01 -15.32
C LYS A 625 37.48 -0.76 -13.92
N ILE A 626 36.21 -0.37 -13.80
CA ILE A 626 35.53 -0.17 -12.53
C ILE A 626 35.32 -1.50 -11.80
N TYR A 627 35.03 -2.59 -12.51
CA TYR A 627 34.91 -3.91 -11.87
C TYR A 627 36.18 -4.32 -11.12
N ASN A 628 37.36 -4.03 -11.67
CA ASN A 628 38.63 -4.37 -11.02
C ASN A 628 38.85 -3.61 -9.69
N ILE A 629 38.21 -2.45 -9.52
CA ILE A 629 38.27 -1.63 -8.31
C ILE A 629 37.10 -1.98 -7.36
N MET A 630 35.93 -2.22 -7.95
CA MET A 630 34.67 -2.49 -7.28
C MET A 630 34.04 -3.79 -7.82
N PRO A 631 34.54 -4.96 -7.38
CA PRO A 631 34.02 -6.24 -7.85
C PRO A 631 32.60 -6.53 -7.33
N SER A 632 32.22 -5.89 -6.23
CA SER A 632 30.94 -6.10 -5.54
C SER A 632 29.98 -4.93 -5.70
N VAL A 633 28.71 -5.24 -5.99
CA VAL A 633 27.63 -4.24 -6.07
C VAL A 633 27.09 -3.92 -4.67
N SER A 634 26.59 -2.69 -4.49
CA SER A 634 26.03 -2.22 -3.22
C SER A 634 24.85 -1.27 -3.49
N LEU A 635 23.93 -1.16 -2.53
CA LEU A 635 22.88 -0.12 -2.55
C LEU A 635 23.34 1.20 -1.92
N ARG A 636 24.55 1.24 -1.36
CA ARG A 636 25.16 2.46 -0.82
C ARG A 636 26.01 3.10 -1.91
N PRO A 637 25.85 4.40 -2.19
CA PRO A 637 26.76 5.10 -3.08
C PRO A 637 28.17 5.07 -2.51
N THR A 638 29.15 5.06 -3.39
CA THR A 638 30.55 5.31 -3.00
C THR A 638 30.73 6.77 -2.60
N ASN A 639 31.74 7.04 -1.77
CA ASN A 639 32.13 8.40 -1.40
C ASN A 639 33.02 9.06 -2.47
N TRP A 640 32.97 8.58 -3.72
CA TRP A 640 33.78 9.09 -4.82
C TRP A 640 33.33 10.49 -5.20
N ILE A 641 34.28 11.42 -5.21
CA ILE A 641 34.04 12.74 -5.77
C ILE A 641 33.97 12.66 -7.29
N ARG A 642 33.51 13.72 -7.92
CA ARG A 642 33.34 13.76 -9.38
C ARG A 642 34.66 13.41 -10.11
N GLU A 643 35.76 13.94 -9.60
CA GLU A 643 37.10 13.77 -10.14
C GLU A 643 37.51 12.29 -10.12
N ASP A 644 37.22 11.56 -9.03
CA ASP A 644 37.44 10.11 -8.94
C ASP A 644 36.61 9.38 -9.99
N VAL A 645 35.31 9.72 -10.10
CA VAL A 645 34.43 9.10 -11.09
C VAL A 645 34.98 9.32 -12.49
N ILE A 646 35.39 10.53 -12.83
CA ILE A 646 35.96 10.86 -14.14
C ILE A 646 37.28 10.13 -14.39
N PHE A 647 38.14 10.02 -13.37
CA PHE A 647 39.45 9.41 -13.50
C PHE A 647 39.37 7.90 -13.75
N PHE A 648 38.48 7.21 -13.03
CA PHE A 648 38.37 5.75 -13.09
C PHE A 648 37.41 5.23 -14.18
N SER A 649 36.52 6.09 -14.71
CA SER A 649 35.47 5.71 -15.67
C SER A 649 35.79 6.10 -17.10
#